data_AF-A0A9P6QCP0-F1
#
_entry.id   AF-A0A9P6QCP0-F1
#
_cell.length_a   1.000
_cell.length_b   1.000
_cell.length_c   1.000
_cell.angle_alpha   90.00
_cell.angle_beta   90.00
_cell.angle_gamma   90.00
#
_symmetry.space_group_name_H-M   'P 1'
#
loop_
_entity.id
_entity.type
_entity.pdbx_description
1 polymer ?
#
loop_
_entity_poly.entity_id
_entity_poly.type
_entity_poly.pdbx_seq_one_letter_code
_entity_poly.pdbx_strand_id
1 'polypeptide(L)'
;MSAIGVTAPHTVRNDSGCSIGSLTYPGNGNFSDMMVHMQNVKQAQDELAGILIEFQKSEAWRKEEERMTYERNDRISHFLSQEPQMPSTVLPRLFVVLPTHAGYAAYKNNPTDPMGLRLFFLCECGRYDKDKEDPYAHKIHMADTTGYPVKDSNQFLTEFGPYVLTMMEMVQHSFKSCEMTVPDLMSMRIPDKNIFASVLTALGHEGNPISLIEAVLKCITDTHRNRKAAIGQIANTQVGEEMDGEQSEAGLTTITERLAIDLTSLRSHLGIGDEDTVGGQHLSGVHWRCSKGANLSRRKKDVKFLKDYILDECSGLFDDRLQMIDIKVPSMSASNKFFRKLEKIGYCPDLTLRFGWDATVKDITAISQSIKEAEVRDLTLDISSFRTPFFTTDRRSRLILDHAFGGLESLRVLGQHNIYQDIRDDFSSTETASIRKLAIDSVLPTDLSKKSHALDKIIKRCNSVINLSLKCAEVPKTFEYLAEKKDILQFLKTVCLSSPTSGFSVTARVLQGAILSMEVVASFSELNEADIMFLQNNKISKLRLGGLPSDPDQVEALVSFMTKSIQLTEIDLYCPPERYPAVLEFVQKESRSTFLKVIRLHCERSQGSRCRNDIIDLTVSQNGEHPQYTAIIKMGEDDPINNSKVELQSAFPSTIFKHYGQHIRVLHCDRRFTDDLAFLLLQSVQDGSSLVDLELNPTSLGPRGIESIETVIQKSADLKQLSFWFEDLHEDLIEEIDSRTQKEQDIDASPPEGMSENVPEKVPEELSETMLGKMSVKKFEEMSEDSTQALESEVNITEELGFEPVERPKNQFQKACDLLRGYSGRLNGLYLSGNKASTWISKLQEDSWTREQFPRLETFGVMCKSAQAIGADHVQWITEMISGPQSSSVAGSLLSPSHTLMPTESAVVPLREVWLERANLTFTGWETVVRALDLHTLQTVIFHKTNFDLDGLECLLQHMPKETLMMKLKYLYVHVAGVASPKDRKRLERLRSEIRAKIKVEDAEVYIVATTDDV
;
A
#
# COMPACT_ATOMS: atom_id res chain seq x y z
N MET A 1 76.21 -3.03 27.21
CA MET A 1 76.09 -3.84 25.98
C MET A 1 74.73 -3.51 25.39
N SER A 2 74.49 -2.81 24.29
CA SER A 2 75.24 -2.13 23.21
C SER A 2 74.16 -1.20 22.57
N ALA A 3 74.18 0.13 22.70
CA ALA A 3 74.99 1.15 22.02
C ALA A 3 74.77 1.26 20.48
N ILE A 4 74.76 2.52 20.01
CA ILE A 4 74.67 3.09 18.64
C ILE A 4 73.25 3.64 18.35
N GLY A 5 72.94 4.94 18.20
CA GLY A 5 73.74 6.17 18.14
C GLY A 5 73.93 6.68 16.71
N VAL A 6 73.08 7.60 16.21
CA VAL A 6 73.35 8.45 15.02
C VAL A 6 72.66 9.83 15.13
N THR A 7 73.52 10.83 15.36
CA THR A 7 73.58 12.26 14.97
C THR A 7 72.39 13.02 14.33
N ALA A 8 72.10 14.20 14.90
CA ALA A 8 71.52 15.39 14.24
C ALA A 8 72.55 16.05 13.28
N PRO A 9 72.22 17.02 12.37
CA PRO A 9 71.70 18.36 12.73
C PRO A 9 70.81 19.07 11.67
N HIS A 10 70.02 20.08 12.08
CA HIS A 10 70.17 21.48 11.62
C HIS A 10 69.04 22.37 12.14
N THR A 11 69.45 23.42 12.84
CA THR A 11 68.71 24.59 13.31
C THR A 11 68.47 25.58 12.17
N VAL A 12 67.24 26.08 12.03
CA VAL A 12 66.96 27.42 11.46
C VAL A 12 65.96 28.14 12.37
N ARG A 13 66.26 29.43 12.54
CA ARG A 13 65.73 30.45 13.46
C ARG A 13 64.33 30.95 13.09
N ASN A 14 63.53 31.17 14.14
CA ASN A 14 62.82 32.38 14.55
C ASN A 14 61.88 33.20 13.63
N ASP A 15 60.72 33.47 14.25
CA ASP A 15 59.95 34.72 14.34
C ASP A 15 58.70 34.94 13.47
N SER A 16 57.56 34.86 14.18
CA SER A 16 56.30 35.65 14.12
C SER A 16 55.14 34.69 14.43
N GLY A 17 54.29 34.85 15.44
CA GLY A 17 53.85 36.01 16.20
C GLY A 17 52.34 35.86 16.33
N CYS A 18 51.84 35.15 17.35
CA CYS A 18 50.41 35.13 17.65
C CYS A 18 50.19 34.99 19.16
N SER A 19 49.70 36.07 19.75
CA SER A 19 49.34 36.23 21.15
C SER A 19 48.16 35.33 21.52
N ILE A 20 48.38 34.37 22.41
CA ILE A 20 47.32 33.66 23.13
C ILE A 20 47.05 34.44 24.42
N GLY A 21 45.83 34.99 24.54
CA GLY A 21 45.33 35.58 25.78
C GLY A 21 45.23 34.52 26.87
N SER A 22 45.76 34.83 28.05
CA SER A 22 45.69 33.98 29.23
C SER A 22 44.25 33.86 29.71
N LEU A 23 43.67 32.66 29.59
CA LEU A 23 42.50 32.26 30.35
C LEU A 23 42.92 31.98 31.80
N THR A 24 42.60 32.92 32.67
CA THR A 24 42.64 32.74 34.12
C THR A 24 41.65 31.66 34.52
N TYR A 25 42.14 30.50 34.99
CA TYR A 25 41.33 29.49 35.67
C TYR A 25 40.77 30.08 36.97
N PRO A 26 39.44 30.05 37.21
CA PRO A 26 38.90 30.36 38.52
C PRO A 26 39.31 29.26 39.50
N GLY A 27 39.77 29.69 40.66
CA GLY A 27 40.45 28.86 41.65
C GLY A 27 39.55 27.86 42.37
N ASN A 28 40.24 26.88 42.97
CA ASN A 28 39.82 26.03 44.08
C ASN A 28 38.34 25.57 44.05
N GLY A 29 37.97 24.86 42.99
CA GLY A 29 36.84 23.93 43.06
C GLY A 29 37.16 22.87 44.12
N ASN A 30 36.28 22.76 45.11
CA ASN A 30 36.43 21.86 46.25
C ASN A 30 36.51 20.42 45.73
N PHE A 31 37.57 19.68 46.07
CA PHE A 31 37.76 18.27 45.63
C PHE A 31 36.54 17.39 45.95
N SER A 32 35.78 17.78 46.99
CA SER A 32 34.48 17.19 47.34
C SER A 32 33.45 17.25 46.21
N ASP A 33 33.35 18.36 45.47
CA ASP A 33 32.36 18.52 44.41
C ASP A 33 32.72 17.67 43.19
N MET A 34 34.02 17.52 42.90
CA MET A 34 34.51 16.61 41.86
C MET A 34 34.23 15.14 42.22
N MET A 35 34.38 14.75 43.48
CA MET A 35 34.07 13.39 43.94
C MET A 35 32.56 13.09 43.87
N VAL A 36 31.70 14.06 44.24
CA VAL A 36 30.24 13.95 44.08
C VAL A 36 29.86 13.85 42.60
N HIS A 37 30.48 14.65 41.74
CA HIS A 37 30.24 14.57 40.30
C HIS A 37 30.68 13.22 39.71
N MET A 38 31.85 12.70 40.09
CA MET A 38 32.30 11.38 39.66
C MET A 38 31.38 10.25 40.15
N GLN A 39 30.85 10.37 41.37
CA GLN A 39 29.91 9.40 41.91
C GLN A 39 28.55 9.43 41.19
N ASN A 40 28.06 10.63 40.85
CA ASN A 40 26.85 10.80 40.05
C ASN A 40 27.03 10.29 38.61
N VAL A 41 28.20 10.52 38.00
CA VAL A 41 28.53 9.98 36.66
C VAL A 41 28.56 8.45 36.70
N LYS A 42 29.15 7.86 37.74
CA LYS A 42 29.17 6.41 37.91
C LYS A 42 27.76 5.84 38.12
N GLN A 43 26.94 6.48 38.94
CA GLN A 43 25.55 6.07 39.14
C GLN A 43 24.75 6.15 37.83
N ALA A 44 24.90 7.22 37.06
CA ALA A 44 24.26 7.35 35.76
C ALA A 44 24.73 6.27 34.77
N GLN A 45 26.02 5.90 34.79
CA GLN A 45 26.55 4.78 33.98
C GLN A 45 25.95 3.42 34.40
N ASP A 46 25.81 3.18 35.70
CA ASP A 46 25.22 1.94 36.23
C ASP A 46 23.72 1.85 35.90
N GLU A 47 22.97 2.96 35.99
CA GLU A 47 21.56 3.04 35.57
C GLU A 47 21.40 2.79 34.06
N LEU A 48 22.29 3.35 33.24
CA LEU A 48 22.28 3.18 31.79
C LEU A 48 22.62 1.74 31.38
N ALA A 49 23.54 1.09 32.09
CA ALA A 49 23.83 -0.34 31.91
C ALA A 49 22.62 -1.22 32.27
N GLY A 50 21.87 -0.87 33.32
CA GLY A 50 20.61 -1.55 33.68
C GLY A 50 19.55 -1.44 32.58
N ILE A 51 19.38 -0.25 32.01
CA ILE A 51 18.46 -0.02 30.88
C ILE A 51 18.89 -0.84 29.65
N LEU A 52 20.18 -0.90 29.34
CA LEU A 52 20.70 -1.65 28.21
C LEU A 52 20.46 -3.17 28.35
N ILE A 53 20.60 -3.72 29.55
CA ILE A 53 20.33 -5.14 29.84
C ILE A 53 18.83 -5.45 29.68
N GLU A 54 17.94 -4.60 30.20
CA GLU A 54 16.50 -4.78 30.03
C GLU A 54 16.08 -4.63 28.56
N PHE A 55 16.72 -3.73 27.81
CA PHE A 55 16.52 -3.60 26.37
C PHE A 55 16.94 -4.86 25.61
N GLN A 56 18.13 -5.42 25.91
CA GLN A 56 18.61 -6.66 25.29
C GLN A 56 17.70 -7.86 25.61
N LYS A 57 17.18 -7.96 26.84
CA LYS A 57 16.19 -8.98 27.22
C LYS A 57 14.89 -8.80 26.45
N SER A 58 14.40 -7.57 26.31
CA SER A 58 13.21 -7.24 25.52
C SER A 58 13.40 -7.60 24.04
N GLU A 59 14.57 -7.31 23.46
CA GLU A 59 14.89 -7.66 22.08
C GLU A 59 14.99 -9.18 21.86
N ALA A 60 15.61 -9.91 22.78
CA ALA A 60 15.69 -11.37 22.74
C ALA A 60 14.30 -12.03 22.88
N TRP A 61 13.46 -11.51 23.78
CA TRP A 61 12.08 -11.96 23.95
C TRP A 61 11.24 -11.69 22.69
N ARG A 62 11.42 -10.52 22.06
CA ARG A 62 10.76 -10.18 20.78
C ARG A 62 11.19 -11.10 19.64
N LYS A 63 12.49 -11.40 19.50
CA LYS A 63 12.99 -12.34 18.47
C LYS A 63 12.44 -13.75 18.67
N GLU A 64 12.31 -14.21 19.91
CA GLU A 64 11.71 -15.51 20.22
C GLU A 64 10.20 -15.54 19.97
N GLU A 65 9.49 -14.45 20.29
CA GLU A 65 8.07 -14.29 19.96
C GLU A 65 7.84 -14.26 18.43
N GLU A 66 8.70 -13.56 17.67
CA GLU A 66 8.69 -13.55 16.21
C GLU A 66 8.94 -14.96 15.64
N ARG A 67 9.94 -15.70 16.16
CA ARG A 67 10.23 -17.08 15.75
C ARG A 67 9.05 -18.02 16.01
N MET A 68 8.49 -17.98 17.23
CA MET A 68 7.33 -18.78 17.62
C MET A 68 6.09 -18.43 16.78
N THR A 69 5.93 -17.16 16.42
CA THR A 69 4.85 -16.69 15.54
C THR A 69 5.05 -17.21 14.12
N TYR A 70 6.27 -17.16 13.57
CA TYR A 70 6.60 -17.70 12.26
C TYR A 70 6.35 -19.21 12.19
N GLU A 71 6.88 -20.00 13.13
CA GLU A 71 6.66 -21.45 13.18
C GLU A 71 5.18 -21.81 13.35
N ARG A 72 4.44 -21.02 14.14
CA ARG A 72 2.99 -21.17 14.26
C ARG A 72 2.31 -20.88 12.92
N ASN A 73 2.65 -19.78 12.23
CA ASN A 73 2.06 -19.41 10.94
C ASN A 73 2.35 -20.43 9.83
N ASP A 74 3.54 -21.01 9.81
CA ASP A 74 3.90 -22.08 8.88
C ASP A 74 3.02 -23.32 9.10
N ARG A 75 2.83 -23.75 10.36
CA ARG A 75 1.90 -24.84 10.71
C ARG A 75 0.47 -24.54 10.28
N ILE A 76 0.02 -23.31 10.46
CA ILE A 76 -1.32 -22.85 10.07
C ILE A 76 -1.50 -22.92 8.56
N SER A 77 -0.53 -22.39 7.81
CA SER A 77 -0.56 -22.36 6.34
C SER A 77 -0.49 -23.77 5.77
N HIS A 78 0.36 -24.63 6.33
CA HIS A 78 0.40 -26.05 5.99
C HIS A 78 -0.93 -26.76 6.28
N PHE A 79 -1.53 -26.51 7.45
CA PHE A 79 -2.83 -27.10 7.82
C PHE A 79 -3.97 -26.64 6.91
N LEU A 80 -4.00 -25.36 6.55
CA LEU A 80 -4.98 -24.82 5.62
C LEU A 80 -4.73 -25.30 4.18
N SER A 81 -3.49 -25.39 3.71
CA SER A 81 -3.18 -25.74 2.30
C SER A 81 -3.37 -27.22 1.96
N GLN A 82 -3.53 -28.12 2.94
CA GLN A 82 -3.80 -29.54 2.68
C GLN A 82 -5.09 -29.73 1.88
N GLU A 83 -4.95 -30.04 0.59
CA GLU A 83 -6.07 -30.47 -0.25
C GLU A 83 -6.70 -31.75 0.34
N PRO A 84 -8.05 -31.86 0.36
CA PRO A 84 -8.71 -33.05 0.88
C PRO A 84 -8.32 -34.26 0.04
N GLN A 85 -7.41 -35.10 0.54
CA GLN A 85 -7.00 -36.34 -0.12
C GLN A 85 -8.13 -37.39 -0.22
N MET A 86 -9.30 -37.13 0.39
CA MET A 86 -10.47 -38.01 0.30
C MET A 86 -11.70 -37.28 -0.25
N PRO A 87 -12.08 -37.49 -1.52
CA PRO A 87 -13.33 -36.98 -2.08
C PRO A 87 -14.61 -37.65 -1.52
N SER A 88 -14.49 -38.61 -0.58
CA SER A 88 -15.61 -39.42 -0.10
C SER A 88 -16.14 -39.10 1.30
N THR A 89 -15.44 -38.29 2.10
CA THR A 89 -15.90 -37.96 3.47
C THR A 89 -16.66 -36.63 3.48
N VAL A 90 -17.93 -36.70 3.89
CA VAL A 90 -18.89 -35.59 3.84
C VAL A 90 -18.73 -34.63 5.03
N LEU A 91 -17.90 -34.94 6.03
CA LEU A 91 -17.76 -34.08 7.22
C LEU A 91 -16.91 -32.83 6.93
N PRO A 92 -17.32 -31.63 7.44
CA PRO A 92 -16.48 -30.44 7.38
C PRO A 92 -15.17 -30.70 8.11
N ARG A 93 -14.05 -30.35 7.47
CA ARG A 93 -12.70 -30.63 8.00
C ARG A 93 -12.29 -29.67 9.10
N LEU A 94 -12.95 -28.51 9.17
CA LEU A 94 -12.64 -27.44 10.10
C LEU A 94 -13.71 -27.34 11.18
N PHE A 95 -13.30 -27.39 12.45
CA PHE A 95 -14.17 -27.09 13.58
C PHE A 95 -13.39 -26.45 14.73
N VAL A 96 -14.11 -25.70 15.56
CA VAL A 96 -13.63 -25.14 16.83
C VAL A 96 -14.48 -25.67 17.97
N VAL A 97 -13.96 -25.59 19.19
CA VAL A 97 -14.66 -26.08 20.37
C VAL A 97 -14.72 -24.98 21.41
N LEU A 98 -15.92 -24.68 21.89
CA LEU A 98 -16.16 -23.67 22.91
C LEU A 98 -16.80 -24.34 24.14
N PRO A 99 -16.55 -23.83 25.35
CA PRO A 99 -17.17 -24.36 26.53
C PRO A 99 -18.66 -23.99 26.56
N THR A 100 -19.47 -24.91 27.04
CA THR A 100 -20.87 -24.63 27.39
C THR A 100 -20.93 -23.71 28.60
N HIS A 101 -22.01 -22.95 28.75
CA HIS A 101 -22.22 -22.07 29.90
C HIS A 101 -22.05 -22.80 31.23
N ALA A 102 -22.73 -23.94 31.38
CA ALA A 102 -22.65 -24.76 32.59
C ALA A 102 -21.25 -25.38 32.76
N GLY A 103 -20.64 -25.85 31.68
CA GLY A 103 -19.30 -26.45 31.71
C GLY A 103 -18.21 -25.46 32.11
N TYR A 104 -18.27 -24.24 31.61
CA TYR A 104 -17.33 -23.18 31.99
C TYR A 104 -17.48 -22.78 33.46
N ALA A 105 -18.73 -22.60 33.93
CA ALA A 105 -19.00 -22.27 35.32
C ALA A 105 -18.52 -23.37 36.27
N ALA A 106 -18.72 -24.65 35.92
CA ALA A 106 -18.21 -25.79 36.69
C ALA A 106 -16.68 -25.81 36.73
N TYR A 107 -16.01 -25.72 35.57
CA TYR A 107 -14.54 -25.72 35.47
C TYR A 107 -13.90 -24.54 36.23
N LYS A 108 -14.53 -23.36 36.20
CA LYS A 108 -14.07 -22.18 36.95
C LYS A 108 -14.12 -22.40 38.46
N ASN A 109 -15.15 -23.09 38.95
CA ASN A 109 -15.31 -23.38 40.38
C ASN A 109 -14.42 -24.55 40.82
N ASN A 110 -14.25 -25.55 39.97
CA ASN A 110 -13.43 -26.72 40.23
C ASN A 110 -12.76 -27.20 38.92
N PRO A 111 -11.45 -26.95 38.73
CA PRO A 111 -10.72 -27.36 37.52
C PRO A 111 -10.67 -28.88 37.28
N THR A 112 -11.06 -29.68 38.27
CA THR A 112 -11.14 -31.15 38.13
C THR A 112 -12.44 -31.63 37.51
N ASP A 113 -13.48 -30.79 37.48
CA ASP A 113 -14.74 -31.13 36.82
C ASP A 113 -14.57 -31.07 35.29
N PRO A 114 -15.11 -32.05 34.55
CA PRO A 114 -14.99 -32.08 33.10
C PRO A 114 -15.67 -30.85 32.50
N MET A 115 -14.91 -30.05 31.75
CA MET A 115 -15.47 -28.88 31.08
C MET A 115 -16.45 -29.35 30.01
N GLY A 116 -17.73 -29.04 30.15
CA GLY A 116 -18.72 -29.35 29.12
C GLY A 116 -18.38 -28.59 27.83
N LEU A 117 -18.06 -29.29 26.75
CA LEU A 117 -17.63 -28.72 25.48
C LEU A 117 -18.74 -28.78 24.42
N ARG A 118 -18.70 -27.83 23.47
CA ARG A 118 -19.56 -27.81 22.29
C ARG A 118 -18.73 -27.52 21.04
N LEU A 119 -18.90 -28.35 20.02
CA LEU A 119 -18.18 -28.29 18.76
C LEU A 119 -18.98 -27.45 17.75
N PHE A 120 -18.29 -26.51 17.08
CA PHE A 120 -18.84 -25.68 16.03
C PHE A 120 -18.03 -25.89 14.75
N PHE A 121 -18.67 -26.33 13.67
CA PHE A 121 -18.02 -26.44 12.37
C PHE A 121 -17.73 -25.05 11.80
N LEU A 122 -16.63 -24.96 11.03
CA LEU A 122 -16.33 -23.79 10.21
C LEU A 122 -16.68 -24.11 8.75
N CYS A 123 -17.38 -23.21 8.08
CA CYS A 123 -17.70 -23.31 6.66
C CYS A 123 -16.47 -23.00 5.80
N GLU A 124 -16.13 -23.94 4.91
CA GLU A 124 -15.11 -23.81 3.86
C GLU A 124 -15.71 -23.47 2.49
N CYS A 125 -16.91 -22.88 2.48
CA CYS A 125 -17.72 -22.67 1.27
C CYS A 125 -17.01 -21.92 0.13
N GLY A 126 -15.88 -21.25 0.37
CA GLY A 126 -15.13 -20.56 -0.68
C GLY A 126 -14.13 -21.39 -1.46
N ARG A 127 -13.77 -22.58 -0.96
CA ARG A 127 -12.78 -23.43 -1.63
C ARG A 127 -13.36 -24.29 -2.75
N TYR A 128 -14.68 -24.53 -2.73
CA TYR A 128 -15.32 -25.47 -3.64
C TYR A 128 -16.02 -24.80 -4.84
N ASP A 129 -16.31 -23.50 -4.77
CA ASP A 129 -16.81 -22.71 -5.91
C ASP A 129 -15.63 -22.12 -6.74
N LYS A 130 -14.66 -22.97 -7.13
CA LYS A 130 -13.45 -22.56 -7.88
C LYS A 130 -13.74 -21.99 -9.28
N ASP A 131 -14.98 -22.09 -9.76
CA ASP A 131 -15.31 -21.82 -11.16
C ASP A 131 -15.48 -20.35 -11.54
N LYS A 132 -15.49 -19.39 -10.60
CA LYS A 132 -15.58 -17.95 -10.95
C LYS A 132 -14.83 -17.08 -9.96
N GLU A 133 -14.04 -16.14 -10.49
CA GLU A 133 -13.39 -15.02 -9.80
C GLU A 133 -14.42 -14.23 -8.97
N ASP A 134 -14.73 -14.70 -7.76
CA ASP A 134 -15.50 -13.93 -6.80
C ASP A 134 -14.51 -13.05 -6.03
N PRO A 135 -14.55 -11.71 -6.17
CA PRO A 135 -13.67 -10.80 -5.43
C PRO A 135 -13.84 -10.94 -3.90
N TYR A 136 -14.87 -11.65 -3.46
CA TYR A 136 -15.04 -12.10 -2.09
C TYR A 136 -14.73 -13.59 -1.95
N ALA A 137 -13.46 -13.97 -2.16
CA ALA A 137 -12.95 -15.30 -1.80
C ALA A 137 -13.50 -15.68 -0.41
N HIS A 138 -14.35 -16.70 -0.33
CA HIS A 138 -15.16 -16.83 0.87
C HIS A 138 -14.27 -17.13 2.08
N LYS A 139 -14.42 -16.25 3.06
CA LYS A 139 -13.76 -16.33 4.34
C LYS A 139 -14.29 -17.51 5.16
N ILE A 140 -13.40 -18.22 5.83
CA ILE A 140 -13.75 -19.30 6.78
C ILE A 140 -14.62 -18.67 7.89
N HIS A 141 -15.83 -19.16 8.08
CA HIS A 141 -16.74 -18.62 9.11
C HIS A 141 -17.42 -19.74 9.87
N MET A 142 -17.89 -19.50 11.09
CA MET A 142 -18.67 -20.51 11.81
C MET A 142 -19.93 -20.89 11.01
N ALA A 143 -20.18 -22.19 10.88
CA ALA A 143 -21.42 -22.69 10.32
C ALA A 143 -22.61 -22.21 11.16
N ASP A 144 -23.71 -21.90 10.49
CA ASP A 144 -24.94 -21.37 11.07
C ASP A 144 -25.69 -22.49 11.83
N THR A 145 -25.08 -22.95 12.93
CA THR A 145 -25.56 -24.04 13.78
C THR A 145 -25.40 -23.64 15.25
N THR A 146 -26.23 -24.21 16.13
CA THR A 146 -26.15 -24.00 17.58
C THR A 146 -24.91 -24.66 18.21
N GLY A 147 -24.17 -25.46 17.43
CA GLY A 147 -23.05 -26.29 17.86
C GLY A 147 -23.49 -27.62 18.47
N TYR A 148 -22.64 -28.63 18.36
CA TYR A 148 -22.91 -30.00 18.79
C TYR A 148 -22.34 -30.24 20.18
N PRO A 149 -23.15 -30.63 21.19
CA PRO A 149 -22.61 -30.96 22.50
C PRO A 149 -21.64 -32.14 22.39
N VAL A 150 -20.50 -32.08 23.08
CA VAL A 150 -19.54 -33.19 23.17
C VAL A 150 -19.96 -34.09 24.32
N LYS A 151 -20.18 -35.39 24.06
CA LYS A 151 -20.70 -36.37 25.04
C LYS A 151 -19.72 -36.59 26.19
N ASP A 152 -18.45 -36.82 25.86
CA ASP A 152 -17.35 -36.98 26.81
C ASP A 152 -16.20 -36.06 26.39
N SER A 153 -16.10 -34.91 27.05
CA SER A 153 -15.05 -33.92 26.76
C SER A 153 -13.64 -34.47 26.96
N ASN A 154 -13.43 -35.36 27.95
CA ASN A 154 -12.10 -35.88 28.24
C ASN A 154 -11.66 -36.86 27.16
N GLN A 155 -12.55 -37.78 26.75
CA GLN A 155 -12.28 -38.71 25.66
C GLN A 155 -12.08 -37.96 24.33
N PHE A 156 -12.94 -36.98 24.05
CA PHE A 156 -12.83 -36.14 22.87
C PHE A 156 -11.51 -35.35 22.84
N LEU A 157 -11.11 -34.69 23.94
CA LEU A 157 -9.82 -33.99 24.01
C LEU A 157 -8.63 -34.94 23.99
N THR A 158 -8.80 -36.19 24.41
CA THR A 158 -7.74 -37.20 24.32
C THR A 158 -7.45 -37.58 22.86
N GLU A 159 -8.49 -37.63 22.01
CA GLU A 159 -8.40 -38.03 20.61
C GLU A 159 -8.16 -36.84 19.67
N PHE A 160 -8.90 -35.74 19.86
CA PHE A 160 -8.88 -34.53 19.01
C PHE A 160 -8.13 -33.34 19.63
N GLY A 161 -7.64 -33.46 20.87
CA GLY A 161 -6.99 -32.36 21.60
C GLY A 161 -5.89 -31.63 20.85
N PRO A 162 -4.92 -32.33 20.21
CA PRO A 162 -3.88 -31.68 19.41
C PRO A 162 -4.43 -30.83 18.27
N TYR A 163 -5.45 -31.33 17.56
CA TYR A 163 -6.13 -30.58 16.50
C TYR A 163 -6.88 -29.37 17.05
N VAL A 164 -7.66 -29.57 18.12
CA VAL A 164 -8.42 -28.47 18.74
C VAL A 164 -7.47 -27.41 19.28
N LEU A 165 -6.33 -27.81 19.83
CA LEU A 165 -5.28 -26.89 20.28
C LEU A 165 -4.79 -26.01 19.12
N THR A 166 -4.37 -26.62 18.01
CA THR A 166 -3.93 -25.88 16.82
C THR A 166 -5.02 -24.94 16.29
N MET A 167 -6.27 -25.42 16.18
CA MET A 167 -7.39 -24.59 15.73
C MET A 167 -7.71 -23.44 16.69
N MET A 168 -7.61 -23.66 18.00
CA MET A 168 -7.89 -22.62 19.00
C MET A 168 -6.73 -21.63 19.11
N GLU A 169 -5.47 -22.05 18.92
CA GLU A 169 -4.31 -21.17 18.79
C GLU A 169 -4.40 -20.29 17.53
N MET A 170 -4.85 -20.86 16.40
CA MET A 170 -5.17 -20.10 15.18
C MET A 170 -6.19 -19.00 15.45
N VAL A 171 -7.29 -19.38 16.09
CA VAL A 171 -8.36 -18.44 16.44
C VAL A 171 -7.82 -17.39 17.42
N GLN A 172 -7.10 -17.78 18.47
CA GLN A 172 -6.50 -16.86 19.45
C GLN A 172 -5.55 -15.86 18.79
N HIS A 173 -4.68 -16.35 17.90
CA HIS A 173 -3.74 -15.53 17.17
C HIS A 173 -4.50 -14.50 16.33
N SER A 174 -5.52 -14.94 15.58
CA SER A 174 -6.37 -14.02 14.80
C SER A 174 -7.06 -12.92 15.61
N PHE A 175 -7.36 -13.18 16.89
CA PHE A 175 -7.89 -12.16 17.80
C PHE A 175 -6.81 -11.22 18.35
N LYS A 176 -5.57 -11.69 18.54
CA LYS A 176 -4.44 -10.92 19.10
C LYS A 176 -3.72 -10.09 18.03
N SER A 177 -3.39 -10.69 16.89
CA SER A 177 -2.74 -10.04 15.76
C SER A 177 -3.81 -9.46 14.84
N CYS A 178 -4.23 -8.21 15.07
CA CYS A 178 -5.17 -7.49 14.20
C CYS A 178 -4.69 -7.32 12.73
N GLU A 179 -3.50 -7.83 12.37
CA GLU A 179 -2.88 -7.73 11.05
C GLU A 179 -2.87 -9.05 10.25
N MET A 180 -3.02 -10.21 10.90
CA MET A 180 -3.07 -11.49 10.16
C MET A 180 -4.51 -11.85 9.81
N THR A 181 -4.79 -11.86 8.52
CA THR A 181 -6.03 -12.30 7.89
C THR A 181 -6.24 -13.81 8.07
N VAL A 182 -6.56 -14.28 9.28
CA VAL A 182 -7.46 -15.44 9.37
C VAL A 182 -8.84 -14.89 9.02
N PRO A 183 -9.41 -15.20 7.84
CA PRO A 183 -10.49 -14.41 7.31
C PRO A 183 -11.74 -14.47 8.20
N ASP A 184 -12.17 -13.32 8.74
CA ASP A 184 -13.46 -13.03 9.40
C ASP A 184 -13.96 -13.89 10.58
N LEU A 185 -13.09 -14.58 11.33
CA LEU A 185 -13.49 -15.16 12.64
C LEU A 185 -13.97 -14.07 13.63
N MET A 186 -13.45 -12.84 13.51
CA MET A 186 -13.90 -11.67 14.27
C MET A 186 -15.38 -11.28 14.01
N SER A 187 -15.96 -11.71 12.88
CA SER A 187 -17.35 -11.44 12.51
C SER A 187 -18.33 -12.56 12.87
N MET A 188 -17.87 -13.59 13.61
CA MET A 188 -18.66 -14.77 14.02
C MET A 188 -20.05 -14.37 14.54
N ARG A 189 -21.07 -14.56 13.72
CA ARG A 189 -22.46 -14.63 14.16
C ARG A 189 -22.70 -16.05 14.64
N ILE A 190 -22.76 -16.24 15.96
CA ILE A 190 -23.33 -17.46 16.51
C ILE A 190 -24.85 -17.28 16.44
N PRO A 191 -25.58 -18.10 15.64
CA PRO A 191 -27.02 -17.91 15.40
C PRO A 191 -27.84 -17.86 16.68
N ASP A 192 -27.41 -18.59 17.71
CA ASP A 192 -28.00 -18.50 19.02
C ASP A 192 -27.27 -17.46 19.86
N LYS A 193 -27.71 -16.21 19.72
CA LYS A 193 -27.27 -15.08 20.55
C LYS A 193 -27.34 -15.43 22.03
N ASN A 194 -28.25 -16.31 22.45
CA ASN A 194 -28.40 -16.69 23.84
C ASN A 194 -27.26 -17.58 24.32
N ILE A 195 -26.76 -18.54 23.54
CA ILE A 195 -25.66 -19.41 23.99
C ILE A 195 -24.38 -18.58 24.20
N PHE A 196 -23.99 -17.77 23.21
CA PHE A 196 -22.77 -16.98 23.32
C PHE A 196 -22.92 -15.83 24.31
N ALA A 197 -24.04 -15.10 24.30
CA ALA A 197 -24.28 -14.06 25.29
C ALA A 197 -24.38 -14.66 26.70
N SER A 198 -25.01 -15.82 26.90
CA SER A 198 -25.03 -16.49 28.20
C SER A 198 -23.63 -16.87 28.63
N VAL A 199 -22.81 -17.50 27.77
CA VAL A 199 -21.40 -17.84 28.08
C VAL A 199 -20.59 -16.58 28.43
N LEU A 200 -20.73 -15.49 27.66
CA LEU A 200 -20.11 -14.20 27.95
C LEU A 200 -20.67 -13.55 29.24
N THR A 201 -21.93 -13.80 29.58
CA THR A 201 -22.56 -13.30 30.82
C THR A 201 -22.06 -14.08 32.04
N ALA A 202 -21.88 -15.40 31.94
CA ALA A 202 -21.26 -16.24 32.98
C ALA A 202 -19.82 -15.85 33.27
N LEU A 203 -19.11 -15.29 32.29
CA LEU A 203 -17.74 -14.81 32.47
C LEU A 203 -17.67 -13.60 33.43
N GLY A 204 -18.78 -12.91 33.68
CA GLY A 204 -18.83 -11.70 34.50
C GLY A 204 -18.34 -10.48 33.71
N HIS A 205 -19.28 -9.71 33.18
CA HIS A 205 -19.22 -8.34 32.62
C HIS A 205 -18.04 -7.81 31.76
N GLU A 206 -16.99 -8.58 31.46
CA GLU A 206 -15.88 -8.14 30.59
C GLU A 206 -15.54 -9.19 29.52
N GLY A 207 -16.57 -9.66 28.81
CA GLY A 207 -16.51 -10.79 27.87
C GLY A 207 -15.59 -10.57 26.67
N ASN A 208 -14.29 -10.78 26.85
CA ASN A 208 -13.32 -10.92 25.77
C ASN A 208 -13.33 -12.38 25.27
N PRO A 209 -13.64 -12.67 23.99
CA PRO A 209 -13.56 -14.01 23.39
C PRO A 209 -12.23 -14.73 23.65
N ILE A 210 -11.14 -13.97 23.83
CA ILE A 210 -9.80 -14.48 24.17
C ILE A 210 -9.85 -15.28 25.48
N SER A 211 -10.61 -14.86 26.49
CA SER A 211 -10.71 -15.56 27.78
C SER A 211 -11.34 -16.95 27.66
N LEU A 212 -12.33 -17.12 26.76
CA LEU A 212 -12.93 -18.43 26.48
C LEU A 212 -11.94 -19.35 25.76
N ILE A 213 -11.21 -18.78 24.80
CA ILE A 213 -10.17 -19.50 24.08
C ILE A 213 -9.08 -19.94 25.05
N GLU A 214 -8.61 -19.05 25.93
CA GLU A 214 -7.60 -19.35 26.95
C GLU A 214 -8.07 -20.42 27.95
N ALA A 215 -9.35 -20.43 28.31
CA ALA A 215 -9.90 -21.49 29.16
C ALA A 215 -9.90 -22.86 28.47
N VAL A 216 -10.23 -22.91 27.18
CA VAL A 216 -10.15 -24.15 26.38
C VAL A 216 -8.70 -24.60 26.23
N LEU A 217 -7.79 -23.69 25.89
CA LEU A 217 -6.36 -23.98 25.79
C LEU A 217 -5.79 -24.52 27.11
N LYS A 218 -6.17 -23.91 28.23
CA LYS A 218 -5.78 -24.36 29.57
C LYS A 218 -6.34 -25.75 29.89
N CYS A 219 -7.63 -25.98 29.64
CA CYS A 219 -8.27 -27.29 29.84
C CYS A 219 -7.60 -28.40 29.02
N ILE A 220 -7.26 -28.14 27.75
CA ILE A 220 -6.52 -29.07 26.89
C ILE A 220 -5.14 -29.36 27.48
N THR A 221 -4.41 -28.31 27.90
CA THR A 221 -3.07 -28.42 28.48
C THR A 221 -3.07 -29.22 29.79
N ASP A 222 -4.03 -28.95 30.68
CA ASP A 222 -4.19 -29.66 31.95
C ASP A 222 -4.50 -31.15 31.70
N THR A 223 -5.38 -31.45 30.74
CA THR A 223 -5.72 -32.82 30.35
C THR A 223 -4.50 -33.58 29.84
N HIS A 224 -3.69 -32.96 28.97
CA HIS A 224 -2.44 -33.54 28.48
C HIS A 224 -1.40 -33.73 29.60
N ARG A 225 -1.26 -32.75 30.49
CA ARG A 225 -0.33 -32.81 31.63
C ARG A 225 -0.69 -33.94 32.58
N ASN A 226 -1.97 -34.07 32.93
CA ASN A 226 -2.46 -35.12 33.81
C ASN A 226 -2.27 -36.50 33.19
N ARG A 227 -2.45 -36.64 31.87
CA ARG A 227 -2.16 -37.87 31.14
C ARG A 227 -0.67 -38.22 31.13
N LYS A 228 0.21 -37.23 30.88
CA LYS A 228 1.66 -37.46 30.90
C LYS A 228 2.13 -37.87 32.29
N ALA A 229 1.55 -37.28 33.35
CA ALA A 229 1.79 -37.69 34.72
C ALA A 229 1.29 -39.13 35.00
N ALA A 230 0.10 -39.51 34.53
CA ALA A 230 -0.43 -40.86 34.67
C ALA A 230 0.41 -41.91 33.90
N ILE A 231 0.83 -41.60 32.67
CA ILE A 231 1.72 -42.46 31.88
C ILE A 231 3.10 -42.56 32.53
N GLY A 232 3.64 -41.45 33.05
CA GLY A 232 4.90 -41.43 33.79
C GLY A 232 4.84 -42.26 35.08
N GLN A 233 3.70 -42.30 35.76
CA GLN A 233 3.50 -43.19 36.90
C GLN A 233 3.45 -44.66 36.49
N ILE A 234 2.80 -45.00 35.37
CA ILE A 234 2.77 -46.38 34.84
C ILE A 234 4.17 -46.80 34.37
N ALA A 235 4.90 -45.92 33.69
CA ALA A 235 6.27 -46.16 33.22
C ALA A 235 7.27 -46.29 34.40
N ASN A 236 7.13 -45.48 35.45
CA ASN A 236 7.94 -45.65 36.67
C ASN A 236 7.61 -46.94 37.45
N THR A 237 6.56 -47.67 37.09
CA THR A 237 6.26 -48.99 37.65
C THR A 237 6.83 -50.14 36.80
N GLN A 238 7.35 -49.86 35.59
CA GLN A 238 7.96 -50.85 34.71
C GLN A 238 9.26 -50.32 34.08
N VAL A 239 10.38 -50.80 34.65
CA VAL A 239 11.74 -50.82 34.09
C VAL A 239 12.47 -49.48 34.05
N GLY A 240 13.46 -49.36 34.92
CA GLY A 240 14.52 -48.37 34.80
C GLY A 240 15.52 -48.81 33.74
N GLU A 241 15.49 -48.16 32.58
CA GLU A 241 16.64 -48.06 31.68
C GLU A 241 16.75 -46.60 31.23
N GLU A 242 17.94 -46.04 31.39
CA GLU A 242 18.32 -44.68 31.02
C GLU A 242 18.25 -44.51 29.50
N MET A 243 17.47 -43.53 29.02
CA MET A 243 17.48 -43.11 27.62
C MET A 243 17.92 -41.65 27.52
N ASP A 244 19.02 -41.45 26.78
CA ASP A 244 19.68 -40.18 26.50
C ASP A 244 18.85 -39.22 25.63
N GLY A 245 19.07 -37.92 25.87
CA GLY A 245 18.16 -36.82 25.55
C GLY A 245 18.25 -36.15 24.16
N GLU A 246 18.11 -36.91 23.07
CA GLU A 246 18.08 -36.32 21.70
C GLU A 246 16.74 -36.45 20.93
N GLN A 247 15.65 -36.91 21.56
CA GLN A 247 14.37 -37.15 20.85
C GLN A 247 13.38 -35.96 20.76
N SER A 248 13.79 -34.72 21.05
CA SER A 248 12.84 -33.60 21.09
C SER A 248 12.35 -33.13 19.71
N GLU A 249 13.12 -33.33 18.63
CA GLU A 249 12.72 -32.90 17.27
C GLU A 249 11.84 -33.93 16.53
N ALA A 250 12.00 -35.23 16.80
CA ALA A 250 11.16 -36.28 16.20
C ALA A 250 9.68 -36.22 16.65
N GLY A 251 9.39 -35.51 17.75
CA GLY A 251 8.03 -35.30 18.23
C GLY A 251 7.18 -34.41 17.31
N LEU A 252 7.79 -33.53 16.52
CA LEU A 252 7.10 -32.55 15.68
C LEU A 252 6.63 -33.13 14.34
N THR A 253 7.47 -33.94 13.68
CA THR A 253 7.08 -34.69 12.47
C THR A 253 5.95 -35.68 12.75
N THR A 254 5.94 -36.28 13.94
CA THR A 254 4.87 -37.19 14.38
C THR A 254 3.52 -36.48 14.58
N ILE A 255 3.50 -35.17 14.87
CA ILE A 255 2.24 -34.40 15.03
C ILE A 255 1.61 -34.13 13.66
N THR A 256 2.42 -33.81 12.65
CA THR A 256 1.93 -33.55 11.29
C THR A 256 1.35 -34.81 10.63
N GLU A 257 1.96 -35.97 10.86
CA GLU A 257 1.42 -37.28 10.42
C GLU A 257 0.18 -37.71 11.24
N ARG A 258 0.07 -37.30 12.51
CA ARG A 258 -1.11 -37.55 13.36
C ARG A 258 -2.28 -36.58 13.15
N LEU A 259 -2.08 -35.46 12.46
CA LEU A 259 -3.18 -34.56 12.08
C LEU A 259 -4.06 -35.12 10.95
N ALA A 260 -3.67 -36.24 10.34
CA ALA A 260 -4.58 -37.12 9.61
C ALA A 260 -5.55 -37.82 10.57
N ILE A 261 -6.28 -37.03 11.37
CA ILE A 261 -7.27 -37.51 12.30
C ILE A 261 -8.41 -38.11 11.50
N ASP A 262 -8.78 -39.34 11.84
CA ASP A 262 -9.94 -39.99 11.29
C ASP A 262 -11.21 -39.28 11.77
N LEU A 263 -11.65 -38.27 11.01
CA LEU A 263 -12.88 -37.54 11.29
C LEU A 263 -14.14 -38.42 11.25
N THR A 264 -14.05 -39.69 10.86
CA THR A 264 -15.19 -40.61 10.94
C THR A 264 -15.55 -40.95 12.39
N SER A 265 -14.59 -40.95 13.32
CA SER A 265 -14.85 -41.14 14.75
C SER A 265 -15.45 -39.90 15.42
N LEU A 266 -15.31 -38.72 14.82
CA LEU A 266 -15.82 -37.46 15.37
C LEU A 266 -17.32 -37.55 15.73
N ARG A 267 -18.09 -38.23 14.89
CA ARG A 267 -19.54 -38.41 15.09
C ARG A 267 -19.89 -39.16 16.36
N SER A 268 -19.08 -40.13 16.81
CA SER A 268 -19.38 -40.88 18.05
C SER A 268 -19.25 -40.01 19.30
N HIS A 269 -18.40 -38.98 19.25
CA HIS A 269 -18.16 -38.03 20.35
C HIS A 269 -19.23 -36.93 20.45
N LEU A 270 -20.03 -36.74 19.41
CA LEU A 270 -21.06 -35.70 19.38
C LEU A 270 -22.41 -36.24 19.87
N GLY A 271 -23.07 -35.45 20.72
CA GLY A 271 -24.42 -35.64 21.23
C GLY A 271 -25.48 -35.34 20.19
N ILE A 272 -25.36 -35.89 18.98
CA ILE A 272 -26.39 -35.77 17.94
C ILE A 272 -27.50 -36.77 18.27
N GLY A 273 -28.64 -36.28 18.77
CA GLY A 273 -29.84 -37.11 18.91
C GLY A 273 -30.50 -37.35 17.55
N ASP A 274 -31.22 -38.47 17.39
CA ASP A 274 -31.99 -38.75 16.17
C ASP A 274 -33.06 -37.65 15.88
N GLU A 275 -33.47 -36.89 16.90
CA GLU A 275 -34.43 -35.78 16.79
C GLU A 275 -33.77 -34.44 16.37
N ASP A 276 -32.47 -34.23 16.61
CA ASP A 276 -31.76 -33.01 16.17
C ASP A 276 -31.53 -33.01 14.64
N THR A 277 -31.91 -34.09 13.96
CA THR A 277 -31.88 -34.25 12.50
C THR A 277 -33.00 -33.48 11.77
N VAL A 278 -33.91 -32.82 12.49
CA VAL A 278 -35.16 -32.24 11.95
C VAL A 278 -34.99 -30.87 11.26
N GLY A 279 -33.77 -30.32 11.22
CA GLY A 279 -33.48 -29.01 10.59
C GLY A 279 -33.18 -29.01 9.09
N GLY A 280 -33.32 -30.13 8.36
CA GLY A 280 -33.07 -30.21 6.91
C GLY A 280 -31.59 -30.15 6.47
N GLN A 281 -30.65 -29.96 7.40
CA GLN A 281 -29.22 -30.19 7.18
C GLN A 281 -28.93 -31.69 7.33
N HIS A 282 -29.26 -32.47 6.31
CA HIS A 282 -28.90 -33.87 6.33
C HIS A 282 -27.38 -34.04 6.31
N LEU A 283 -26.85 -34.84 7.26
CA LEU A 283 -25.60 -35.59 7.10
C LEU A 283 -25.71 -36.68 6.00
N SER A 284 -26.52 -36.47 4.97
CA SER A 284 -26.74 -37.42 3.88
C SER A 284 -25.84 -37.05 2.70
N GLY A 285 -24.64 -37.62 2.66
CA GLY A 285 -23.92 -37.94 1.42
C GLY A 285 -23.43 -36.80 0.50
N VAL A 286 -23.93 -35.56 0.60
CA VAL A 286 -23.72 -34.53 -0.42
C VAL A 286 -23.44 -33.19 0.26
N HIS A 287 -22.15 -32.92 0.49
CA HIS A 287 -21.51 -31.64 0.82
C HIS A 287 -22.23 -30.68 1.79
N TRP A 288 -21.62 -30.42 2.95
CA TRP A 288 -22.04 -29.34 3.84
C TRP A 288 -21.95 -27.99 3.13
N ARG A 289 -23.10 -27.43 2.77
CA ARG A 289 -23.21 -26.08 2.22
C ARG A 289 -23.87 -25.23 3.30
N CYS A 290 -23.16 -24.22 3.83
CA CYS A 290 -23.81 -23.32 4.80
C CYS A 290 -24.98 -22.60 4.12
N SER A 291 -25.93 -22.12 4.92
CA SER A 291 -27.08 -21.33 4.45
C SER A 291 -26.65 -20.19 3.50
N LYS A 292 -25.52 -19.53 3.79
CA LYS A 292 -24.94 -18.48 2.94
C LYS A 292 -24.44 -19.00 1.58
N GLY A 293 -23.82 -20.18 1.53
CA GLY A 293 -23.33 -20.81 0.30
C GLY A 293 -24.47 -21.29 -0.60
N ALA A 294 -25.53 -21.85 -0.02
CA ALA A 294 -26.75 -22.17 -0.76
C ALA A 294 -27.39 -20.89 -1.36
N ASN A 295 -27.35 -19.79 -0.63
CA ASN A 295 -27.86 -18.50 -1.10
C ASN A 295 -26.96 -17.82 -2.14
N LEU A 296 -25.68 -18.15 -2.25
CA LEU A 296 -24.75 -17.46 -3.16
C LEU A 296 -25.19 -17.54 -4.63
N SER A 297 -25.62 -18.71 -5.09
CA SER A 297 -26.14 -18.89 -6.45
C SER A 297 -27.39 -18.03 -6.69
N ARG A 298 -28.23 -17.83 -5.66
CA ARG A 298 -29.39 -16.94 -5.72
C ARG A 298 -28.93 -15.48 -5.74
N ARG A 299 -27.99 -15.08 -4.87
CA ARG A 299 -27.40 -13.73 -4.84
C ARG A 299 -26.81 -13.31 -6.18
N LYS A 300 -26.05 -14.19 -6.83
CA LYS A 300 -25.49 -13.93 -8.17
C LYS A 300 -26.57 -13.70 -9.22
N LYS A 301 -27.70 -14.42 -9.15
CA LYS A 301 -28.85 -14.19 -10.04
C LYS A 301 -29.57 -12.88 -9.72
N ASP A 302 -29.77 -12.59 -8.45
CA ASP A 302 -30.45 -11.38 -7.97
C ASP A 302 -29.68 -10.11 -8.34
N VAL A 303 -28.36 -10.10 -8.12
CA VAL A 303 -27.51 -8.97 -8.49
C VAL A 303 -27.42 -8.81 -10.01
N LYS A 304 -27.31 -9.90 -10.78
CA LYS A 304 -27.38 -9.82 -12.24
C LYS A 304 -28.71 -9.25 -12.72
N PHE A 305 -29.82 -9.68 -12.14
CA PHE A 305 -31.15 -9.17 -12.46
C PHE A 305 -31.27 -7.66 -12.18
N LEU A 306 -30.73 -7.19 -11.06
CA LEU A 306 -30.64 -5.76 -10.75
C LEU A 306 -29.78 -5.01 -11.76
N LYS A 307 -28.59 -5.53 -12.08
CA LYS A 307 -27.66 -4.93 -13.04
C LYS A 307 -28.34 -4.73 -14.39
N ASP A 308 -28.96 -5.77 -14.92
CA ASP A 308 -29.67 -5.74 -16.20
C ASP A 308 -30.79 -4.67 -16.14
N TYR A 309 -31.58 -4.63 -15.06
CA TYR A 309 -32.62 -3.60 -14.87
C TYR A 309 -32.08 -2.17 -14.75
N ILE A 310 -30.96 -1.98 -14.03
CA ILE A 310 -30.36 -0.66 -13.84
C ILE A 310 -29.84 -0.12 -15.17
N LEU A 311 -29.16 -0.96 -15.97
CA LEU A 311 -28.65 -0.57 -17.28
C LEU A 311 -29.78 -0.25 -18.28
N ASP A 312 -30.91 -0.96 -18.20
CA ASP A 312 -32.00 -0.82 -19.15
C ASP A 312 -32.98 0.31 -18.80
N GLU A 313 -33.32 0.49 -17.51
CA GLU A 313 -34.45 1.34 -17.09
C GLU A 313 -34.06 2.50 -16.16
N CYS A 314 -32.83 2.55 -15.65
CA CYS A 314 -32.40 3.56 -14.68
C CYS A 314 -31.16 4.33 -15.14
N SER A 315 -31.03 5.59 -14.74
CA SER A 315 -29.77 6.34 -14.90
C SER A 315 -28.83 6.06 -13.73
N GLY A 316 -28.42 4.80 -13.58
CA GLY A 316 -27.55 4.34 -12.49
C GLY A 316 -26.23 3.76 -12.99
N LEU A 317 -25.28 3.62 -12.07
CA LEU A 317 -24.00 2.95 -12.26
C LEU A 317 -23.99 1.65 -11.46
N PHE A 318 -23.50 0.58 -12.07
CA PHE A 318 -23.23 -0.68 -11.41
C PHE A 318 -21.73 -0.94 -11.42
N ASP A 319 -21.10 -0.92 -10.25
CA ASP A 319 -19.69 -1.29 -10.12
C ASP A 319 -19.60 -2.80 -9.91
N ASP A 320 -19.19 -3.53 -10.96
CA ASP A 320 -19.00 -4.99 -10.91
C ASP A 320 -17.97 -5.43 -9.86
N ARG A 321 -16.97 -4.60 -9.56
CA ARG A 321 -15.89 -4.94 -8.62
C ARG A 321 -16.35 -4.81 -7.18
N LEU A 322 -17.05 -3.71 -6.88
CA LEU A 322 -17.57 -3.42 -5.53
C LEU A 322 -18.96 -4.03 -5.29
N GLN A 323 -19.60 -4.55 -6.35
CA GLN A 323 -21.02 -4.91 -6.35
C GLN A 323 -21.91 -3.75 -5.85
N MET A 324 -21.45 -2.52 -6.07
CA MET A 324 -22.10 -1.30 -5.58
C MET A 324 -23.06 -0.78 -6.63
N ILE A 325 -24.28 -0.49 -6.19
CA ILE A 325 -25.34 0.09 -7.01
C ILE A 325 -25.44 1.56 -6.68
N ASP A 326 -25.14 2.46 -7.62
CA ASP A 326 -25.39 3.89 -7.47
C ASP A 326 -26.51 4.33 -8.40
N ILE A 327 -27.69 4.62 -7.84
CA ILE A 327 -28.87 4.94 -8.62
C ILE A 327 -29.45 6.29 -8.20
N LYS A 328 -29.62 7.17 -9.20
CA LYS A 328 -30.45 8.37 -9.08
C LYS A 328 -31.83 8.08 -9.66
N VAL A 329 -32.84 8.03 -8.80
CA VAL A 329 -34.22 7.82 -9.25
C VAL A 329 -34.83 9.20 -9.54
N PRO A 330 -35.30 9.51 -10.76
CA PRO A 330 -35.68 10.88 -11.13
C PRO A 330 -37.09 11.29 -10.66
N SER A 331 -37.98 10.33 -10.38
CA SER A 331 -39.37 10.63 -10.01
C SER A 331 -39.99 9.54 -9.12
N MET A 332 -41.07 9.89 -8.42
CA MET A 332 -41.88 8.96 -7.63
C MET A 332 -42.43 7.78 -8.45
N SER A 333 -42.73 7.97 -9.73
CA SER A 333 -43.21 6.87 -10.58
C SER A 333 -42.10 5.85 -10.88
N ALA A 334 -40.88 6.33 -11.12
CA ALA A 334 -39.70 5.50 -11.33
C ALA A 334 -39.30 4.77 -10.04
N SER A 335 -39.45 5.41 -8.88
CA SER A 335 -39.15 4.80 -7.59
C SER A 335 -40.03 3.64 -7.27
N ASN A 336 -41.34 3.75 -7.49
CA ASN A 336 -42.27 2.65 -7.28
C ASN A 336 -41.95 1.45 -8.19
N LYS A 337 -41.44 1.68 -9.41
CA LYS A 337 -40.96 0.60 -10.27
C LYS A 337 -39.69 -0.04 -9.71
N PHE A 338 -38.72 0.78 -9.32
CA PHE A 338 -37.46 0.31 -8.73
C PHE A 338 -37.70 -0.47 -7.42
N PHE A 339 -38.50 0.06 -6.51
CA PHE A 339 -38.85 -0.58 -5.24
C PHE A 339 -39.50 -1.95 -5.45
N ARG A 340 -40.45 -2.08 -6.38
CA ARG A 340 -41.04 -3.39 -6.73
C ARG A 340 -40.06 -4.38 -7.36
N LYS A 341 -38.97 -3.90 -7.96
CA LYS A 341 -37.90 -4.75 -8.51
C LYS A 341 -36.93 -5.14 -7.40
N LEU A 342 -36.65 -4.21 -6.49
CA LEU A 342 -35.87 -4.43 -5.28
C LEU A 342 -36.57 -5.44 -4.35
N GLU A 343 -37.89 -5.43 -4.23
CA GLU A 343 -38.66 -6.44 -3.47
C GLU A 343 -38.58 -7.85 -4.07
N LYS A 344 -38.27 -7.98 -5.36
CA LYS A 344 -38.21 -9.28 -6.05
C LYS A 344 -36.87 -9.99 -5.89
N ILE A 345 -35.82 -9.24 -5.55
CA ILE A 345 -34.52 -9.82 -5.24
C ILE A 345 -34.48 -10.17 -3.75
N GLY A 346 -33.74 -11.22 -3.40
CA GLY A 346 -33.50 -11.58 -2.01
C GLY A 346 -32.20 -11.04 -1.45
N TYR A 347 -31.40 -10.29 -2.25
CA TYR A 347 -30.10 -9.80 -1.82
C TYR A 347 -29.58 -8.63 -2.67
N CYS A 348 -29.10 -7.59 -1.99
CA CYS A 348 -28.39 -6.46 -2.58
C CYS A 348 -27.27 -6.00 -1.62
N PRO A 349 -25.98 -6.13 -1.96
CA PRO A 349 -24.89 -5.87 -1.01
C PRO A 349 -24.78 -4.38 -0.63
N ASP A 350 -24.52 -3.51 -1.60
CA ASP A 350 -24.32 -2.06 -1.40
C ASP A 350 -25.21 -1.25 -2.35
N LEU A 351 -26.03 -0.37 -1.77
CA LEU A 351 -26.99 0.48 -2.48
C LEU A 351 -26.78 1.94 -2.10
N THR A 352 -26.34 2.75 -3.05
CA THR A 352 -26.41 4.20 -3.02
C THR A 352 -27.65 4.67 -3.78
N LEU A 353 -28.59 5.29 -3.06
CA LEU A 353 -29.84 5.80 -3.63
C LEU A 353 -29.92 7.31 -3.47
N ARG A 354 -30.16 8.00 -4.60
CA ARG A 354 -30.43 9.44 -4.64
C ARG A 354 -31.84 9.71 -5.15
N PHE A 355 -32.61 10.47 -4.37
CA PHE A 355 -33.93 10.92 -4.79
C PHE A 355 -33.81 12.15 -5.70
N GLY A 356 -34.39 12.10 -6.89
CA GLY A 356 -34.53 13.25 -7.79
C GLY A 356 -35.77 14.11 -7.51
N TRP A 357 -36.54 13.78 -6.47
CA TRP A 357 -37.74 14.50 -6.03
C TRP A 357 -37.79 14.62 -4.50
N ASP A 358 -38.71 15.43 -3.98
CA ASP A 358 -38.95 15.56 -2.55
C ASP A 358 -39.76 14.35 -2.04
N ALA A 359 -39.06 13.34 -1.50
CA ALA A 359 -39.69 12.07 -1.13
C ALA A 359 -40.58 12.22 0.11
N THR A 360 -41.78 11.65 0.04
CA THR A 360 -42.77 11.69 1.12
C THR A 360 -42.49 10.62 2.20
N VAL A 361 -43.14 10.74 3.37
CA VAL A 361 -43.17 9.68 4.40
C VAL A 361 -43.50 8.31 3.79
N LYS A 362 -44.50 8.26 2.90
CA LYS A 362 -44.92 7.02 2.25
C LYS A 362 -43.81 6.41 1.40
N ASP A 363 -43.02 7.25 0.72
CA ASP A 363 -41.89 6.79 -0.09
C ASP A 363 -40.78 6.20 0.80
N ILE A 364 -40.50 6.83 1.96
CA ILE A 364 -39.53 6.34 2.95
C ILE A 364 -39.98 5.01 3.59
N THR A 365 -41.27 4.85 3.87
CA THR A 365 -41.80 3.56 4.36
C THR A 365 -41.74 2.49 3.27
N ALA A 366 -42.07 2.83 2.02
CA ALA A 366 -42.00 1.89 0.90
C ALA A 366 -40.57 1.40 0.66
N ILE A 367 -39.60 2.31 0.55
CA ILE A 367 -38.20 1.90 0.40
C ILE A 367 -37.71 1.10 1.60
N SER A 368 -38.15 1.42 2.82
CA SER A 368 -37.76 0.64 4.00
C SER A 368 -38.19 -0.80 3.93
N GLN A 369 -39.43 -1.03 3.50
CA GLN A 369 -39.92 -2.37 3.24
C GLN A 369 -39.12 -3.05 2.12
N SER A 370 -38.87 -2.38 1.00
CA SER A 370 -38.13 -2.96 -0.13
C SER A 370 -36.69 -3.31 0.22
N ILE A 371 -36.00 -2.49 1.02
CA ILE A 371 -34.62 -2.73 1.48
C ILE A 371 -34.57 -3.93 2.44
N LYS A 372 -35.59 -4.10 3.29
CA LYS A 372 -35.71 -5.26 4.18
C LYS A 372 -35.95 -6.54 3.39
N GLU A 373 -36.82 -6.51 2.37
CA GLU A 373 -37.10 -7.66 1.51
C GLU A 373 -35.89 -8.05 0.65
N ALA A 374 -35.13 -7.05 0.18
CA ALA A 374 -33.91 -7.22 -0.60
C ALA A 374 -32.66 -7.59 0.21
N GLU A 375 -32.78 -7.77 1.54
CA GLU A 375 -31.64 -8.00 2.45
C GLU A 375 -30.46 -7.03 2.22
N VAL A 376 -30.74 -5.73 2.02
CA VAL A 376 -29.66 -4.75 1.82
C VAL A 376 -28.78 -4.67 3.05
N ARG A 377 -27.45 -4.64 2.88
CA ARG A 377 -26.49 -4.58 3.98
C ARG A 377 -25.88 -3.19 4.16
N ASP A 378 -25.45 -2.58 3.07
CA ASP A 378 -24.85 -1.26 3.06
C ASP A 378 -25.76 -0.31 2.26
N LEU A 379 -26.27 0.72 2.94
CA LEU A 379 -27.16 1.72 2.33
C LEU A 379 -26.56 3.11 2.44
N THR A 380 -26.33 3.77 1.31
CA THR A 380 -26.09 5.21 1.25
C THR A 380 -27.34 5.91 0.72
N LEU A 381 -28.00 6.68 1.57
CA LEU A 381 -29.22 7.40 1.24
C LEU A 381 -28.93 8.89 1.09
N ASP A 382 -29.04 9.42 -0.13
CA ASP A 382 -28.90 10.84 -0.41
C ASP A 382 -30.26 11.54 -0.40
N ILE A 383 -30.49 12.32 0.65
CA ILE A 383 -31.70 13.10 0.89
C ILE A 383 -31.54 14.58 0.55
N SER A 384 -30.48 14.96 -0.18
CA SER A 384 -30.17 16.36 -0.56
C SER A 384 -31.28 17.06 -1.35
N SER A 385 -32.10 16.29 -2.07
CA SER A 385 -33.19 16.83 -2.90
C SER A 385 -34.48 17.12 -2.12
N PHE A 386 -34.52 16.89 -0.81
CA PHE A 386 -35.70 17.14 0.01
C PHE A 386 -35.84 18.66 0.24
N ARG A 387 -36.74 19.27 -0.53
CA ARG A 387 -36.94 20.73 -0.57
C ARG A 387 -37.79 21.24 0.59
N THR A 388 -38.77 20.46 1.04
CA THR A 388 -39.59 20.87 2.18
C THR A 388 -38.73 20.81 3.45
N PRO A 389 -38.56 21.95 4.15
CA PRO A 389 -37.91 21.95 5.45
C PRO A 389 -38.67 20.96 6.33
N PHE A 390 -37.97 20.04 6.99
CA PHE A 390 -38.58 19.05 7.89
C PHE A 390 -39.48 19.66 8.98
N PHE A 391 -39.35 20.95 9.23
CA PHE A 391 -40.00 21.71 10.29
C PHE A 391 -41.53 21.78 10.25
N THR A 392 -42.20 21.36 9.19
CA THR A 392 -43.67 21.27 9.19
C THR A 392 -44.13 19.84 9.50
N THR A 393 -44.09 19.46 10.78
CA THR A 393 -44.78 18.28 11.36
C THR A 393 -44.45 16.88 10.80
N ASP A 394 -43.64 16.74 9.76
CA ASP A 394 -43.56 15.51 8.98
C ASP A 394 -42.43 14.57 9.46
N ARG A 395 -42.80 13.34 9.80
CA ARG A 395 -42.04 12.35 10.58
C ARG A 395 -40.85 11.70 9.82
N ARG A 396 -40.32 12.32 8.77
CA ARG A 396 -39.48 11.63 7.76
C ARG A 396 -38.11 11.18 8.27
N SER A 397 -37.35 12.04 8.93
CA SER A 397 -36.04 11.68 9.53
C SER A 397 -36.19 10.61 10.61
N ARG A 398 -37.25 10.72 11.41
CA ARG A 398 -37.68 9.68 12.35
C ARG A 398 -37.91 8.37 11.61
N LEU A 399 -38.61 8.32 10.48
CA LEU A 399 -38.87 7.07 9.76
C LEU A 399 -37.62 6.40 9.20
N ILE A 400 -36.61 7.17 8.76
CA ILE A 400 -35.34 6.60 8.29
C ILE A 400 -34.64 5.82 9.43
N LEU A 401 -34.71 6.34 10.66
CA LEU A 401 -34.09 5.72 11.84
C LEU A 401 -35.02 4.76 12.61
N ASP A 402 -36.33 4.99 12.59
CA ASP A 402 -37.35 4.18 13.27
C ASP A 402 -37.64 2.91 12.48
N HIS A 403 -37.70 3.03 11.16
CA HIS A 403 -37.83 1.87 10.28
C HIS A 403 -36.44 1.33 9.93
N ALA A 404 -35.50 1.46 10.88
CA ALA A 404 -34.15 0.94 10.80
C ALA A 404 -34.20 -0.41 10.13
N PHE A 405 -33.76 -0.39 8.88
CA PHE A 405 -34.04 -1.42 7.91
C PHE A 405 -33.50 -2.73 8.47
N GLY A 406 -34.40 -3.65 8.80
CA GLY A 406 -34.03 -4.90 9.47
C GLY A 406 -33.00 -5.63 8.61
N GLY A 407 -31.78 -5.80 9.14
CA GLY A 407 -30.68 -6.45 8.44
C GLY A 407 -29.58 -5.53 7.91
N LEU A 408 -29.74 -4.20 7.94
CA LEU A 408 -28.65 -3.29 7.58
C LEU A 408 -27.48 -3.41 8.55
N GLU A 409 -26.28 -3.40 7.98
CA GLU A 409 -24.99 -3.38 8.67
C GLU A 409 -24.34 -1.99 8.57
N SER A 410 -24.59 -1.24 7.50
CA SER A 410 -24.05 0.10 7.27
C SER A 410 -25.14 1.04 6.77
N LEU A 411 -25.23 2.21 7.37
CA LEU A 411 -26.11 3.29 6.95
C LEU A 411 -25.31 4.59 6.82
N ARG A 412 -25.29 5.16 5.62
CA ARG A 412 -24.78 6.49 5.35
C ARG A 412 -25.91 7.38 4.88
N VAL A 413 -26.13 8.51 5.53
CA VAL A 413 -27.14 9.49 5.13
C VAL A 413 -26.44 10.73 4.61
N LEU A 414 -26.69 11.10 3.36
CA LEU A 414 -26.13 12.27 2.70
C LEU A 414 -27.17 13.38 2.57
N GLY A 415 -26.74 14.63 2.75
CA GLY A 415 -27.45 15.78 2.23
C GLY A 415 -28.73 16.14 2.98
N GLN A 416 -28.61 16.80 4.12
CA GLN A 416 -29.59 17.81 4.55
C GLN A 416 -29.03 18.61 5.72
N HIS A 417 -29.17 19.92 5.68
CA HIS A 417 -28.98 20.74 6.87
C HIS A 417 -30.18 20.43 7.78
N ASN A 418 -29.95 19.84 8.97
CA ASN A 418 -30.89 19.74 10.10
C ASN A 418 -31.45 18.36 10.50
N ILE A 419 -30.89 17.21 10.08
CA ILE A 419 -31.37 15.87 10.54
C ILE A 419 -31.53 15.80 12.07
N TYR A 420 -30.62 16.44 12.82
CA TYR A 420 -30.63 16.44 14.28
C TYR A 420 -31.75 17.29 14.92
N GLN A 421 -32.38 18.21 14.17
CA GLN A 421 -33.42 19.08 14.73
C GLN A 421 -34.78 18.38 14.85
N ASP A 422 -34.99 17.33 14.06
CA ASP A 422 -36.28 16.67 13.93
C ASP A 422 -36.45 15.45 14.86
N ILE A 423 -35.39 15.09 15.59
CA ILE A 423 -35.40 13.97 16.52
C ILE A 423 -36.05 14.43 17.83
N ARG A 424 -37.35 14.12 17.97
CA ARG A 424 -38.18 14.47 19.13
C ARG A 424 -37.91 13.61 20.38
N ASP A 425 -38.48 14.06 21.49
CA ASP A 425 -38.35 13.42 22.80
C ASP A 425 -38.95 12.00 22.89
N ASP A 426 -39.93 11.67 22.05
CA ASP A 426 -40.72 10.43 22.04
C ASP A 426 -40.11 9.26 21.25
N PHE A 427 -38.78 9.24 21.08
CA PHE A 427 -38.02 8.18 20.40
C PHE A 427 -37.94 6.90 21.28
N SER A 428 -39.07 6.22 21.51
CA SER A 428 -39.22 5.15 22.51
C SER A 428 -39.41 3.73 21.94
N SER A 429 -39.22 3.52 20.64
CA SER A 429 -39.33 2.17 20.08
C SER A 429 -38.26 1.25 20.66
N THR A 430 -38.63 0.00 20.94
CA THR A 430 -37.80 -0.99 21.65
C THR A 430 -36.84 -1.77 20.74
N GLU A 431 -37.06 -1.77 19.42
CA GLU A 431 -36.30 -2.63 18.49
C GLU A 431 -34.93 -2.06 18.09
N THR A 432 -33.85 -2.36 18.81
CA THR A 432 -32.50 -1.84 18.48
C THR A 432 -32.07 -2.16 17.04
N ALA A 433 -31.56 -1.15 16.32
CA ALA A 433 -31.07 -1.33 14.96
C ALA A 433 -29.75 -2.14 14.94
N SER A 434 -29.58 -3.04 13.98
CA SER A 434 -28.36 -3.85 13.80
C SER A 434 -27.19 -3.12 13.12
N ILE A 435 -27.29 -1.80 12.97
CA ILE A 435 -26.34 -0.97 12.23
C ILE A 435 -24.99 -0.97 12.96
N ARG A 436 -23.93 -1.35 12.23
CA ARG A 436 -22.53 -1.37 12.70
C ARG A 436 -21.75 -0.16 12.23
N LYS A 437 -22.04 0.36 11.04
CA LYS A 437 -21.42 1.58 10.52
C LYS A 437 -22.49 2.63 10.33
N LEU A 438 -22.37 3.76 10.99
CA LEU A 438 -23.30 4.87 10.87
C LEU A 438 -22.53 6.11 10.43
N ALA A 439 -22.88 6.66 9.28
CA ALA A 439 -22.32 7.88 8.75
C ALA A 439 -23.43 8.91 8.50
N ILE A 440 -23.38 10.06 9.17
CA ILE A 440 -24.35 11.14 9.00
C ILE A 440 -23.62 12.36 8.44
N ASP A 441 -23.82 12.59 7.15
CA ASP A 441 -23.29 13.72 6.40
C ASP A 441 -24.30 14.90 6.44
N SER A 442 -24.66 15.25 7.68
CA SER A 442 -25.40 16.46 8.04
C SER A 442 -24.59 17.16 9.10
N VAL A 443 -24.42 18.47 8.98
CA VAL A 443 -23.65 19.27 9.94
C VAL A 443 -24.36 19.28 11.28
N LEU A 444 -23.70 18.73 12.30
CA LEU A 444 -24.14 18.83 13.68
C LEU A 444 -24.10 20.31 14.11
N PRO A 445 -25.21 20.87 14.62
CA PRO A 445 -25.26 22.26 15.05
C PRO A 445 -24.33 22.54 16.23
N THR A 446 -23.80 23.76 16.31
CA THR A 446 -22.83 24.23 17.32
C THR A 446 -23.35 24.15 18.75
N ASP A 447 -24.66 24.36 18.97
CA ASP A 447 -25.29 24.24 20.29
C ASP A 447 -25.57 22.78 20.64
N LEU A 448 -24.52 22.05 20.99
CA LEU A 448 -24.59 20.67 21.50
C LEU A 448 -25.40 20.60 22.79
N SER A 449 -25.46 21.66 23.62
CA SER A 449 -26.22 21.62 24.87
C SER A 449 -27.71 21.36 24.65
N LYS A 450 -28.29 21.94 23.60
CA LYS A 450 -29.72 21.77 23.27
C LYS A 450 -30.00 20.55 22.39
N LYS A 451 -29.03 20.09 21.61
CA LYS A 451 -29.24 19.07 20.56
C LYS A 451 -28.44 17.77 20.75
N SER A 452 -27.61 17.69 21.78
CA SER A 452 -26.96 16.47 22.27
C SER A 452 -27.94 15.31 22.44
N HIS A 453 -29.14 15.61 22.94
CA HIS A 453 -30.18 14.59 23.14
C HIS A 453 -30.55 13.83 21.85
N ALA A 454 -30.54 14.50 20.70
CA ALA A 454 -30.80 13.86 19.41
C ALA A 454 -29.69 12.87 19.06
N LEU A 455 -28.42 13.27 19.19
CA LEU A 455 -27.27 12.40 18.93
C LEU A 455 -27.22 11.21 19.91
N ASP A 456 -27.40 11.46 21.21
CA ASP A 456 -27.50 10.44 22.25
C ASP A 456 -28.54 9.38 21.87
N LYS A 457 -29.69 9.80 21.33
CA LYS A 457 -30.76 8.90 20.91
C LYS A 457 -30.43 8.09 19.67
N ILE A 458 -29.87 8.72 18.64
CA ILE A 458 -29.42 8.00 17.44
C ILE A 458 -28.45 6.89 17.84
N ILE A 459 -27.46 7.23 18.68
CA ILE A 459 -26.42 6.27 19.08
C ILE A 459 -26.99 5.19 20.00
N LYS A 460 -27.82 5.54 21.00
CA LYS A 460 -28.48 4.55 21.86
C LYS A 460 -29.39 3.60 21.08
N ARG A 461 -30.06 4.08 20.04
CA ARG A 461 -30.87 3.26 19.12
C ARG A 461 -30.01 2.32 18.29
N CYS A 462 -28.84 2.79 17.88
CA CYS A 462 -27.86 2.05 17.10
C CYS A 462 -26.74 1.54 18.02
N ASN A 463 -27.10 0.86 19.12
CA ASN A 463 -26.15 0.35 20.12
C ASN A 463 -25.13 -0.68 19.58
N SER A 464 -25.33 -1.15 18.35
CA SER A 464 -24.42 -2.05 17.63
C SER A 464 -23.39 -1.31 16.78
N VAL A 465 -23.42 0.03 16.75
CA VAL A 465 -22.49 0.84 15.95
C VAL A 465 -21.09 0.66 16.52
N ILE A 466 -20.17 0.28 15.65
CA ILE A 466 -18.73 0.20 15.90
C ILE A 466 -17.99 1.32 15.17
N ASN A 467 -18.51 1.82 14.05
CA ASN A 467 -17.91 2.89 13.28
C ASN A 467 -18.90 4.04 13.15
N LEU A 468 -18.59 5.17 13.78
CA LEU A 468 -19.42 6.38 13.75
C LEU A 468 -18.71 7.45 12.93
N SER A 469 -19.36 7.99 11.90
CA SER A 469 -18.87 9.12 11.13
C SER A 469 -19.88 10.26 11.15
N LEU A 470 -19.48 11.46 11.58
CA LEU A 470 -20.35 12.63 11.70
C LEU A 470 -19.69 13.83 11.04
N LYS A 471 -20.50 14.65 10.36
CA LYS A 471 -20.10 16.03 10.07
C LYS A 471 -20.56 16.96 11.19
N CYS A 472 -19.71 17.85 11.65
CA CYS A 472 -20.01 18.80 12.73
C CYS A 472 -19.35 20.14 12.50
N ALA A 473 -19.99 21.23 12.97
CA ALA A 473 -19.43 22.57 12.82
C ALA A 473 -18.23 22.81 13.76
N GLU A 474 -18.24 22.19 14.95
CA GLU A 474 -17.19 22.31 15.95
C GLU A 474 -16.72 20.90 16.35
N VAL A 475 -15.69 20.40 15.66
CA VAL A 475 -15.15 19.05 15.87
C VAL A 475 -14.63 18.86 17.31
N PRO A 476 -13.82 19.77 17.89
CA PRO A 476 -13.37 19.65 19.28
C PRO A 476 -14.48 19.42 20.30
N LYS A 477 -15.48 20.30 20.32
CA LYS A 477 -16.58 20.20 21.29
C LYS A 477 -17.43 18.95 21.07
N THR A 478 -17.61 18.54 19.82
CA THR A 478 -18.33 17.29 19.48
C THR A 478 -17.55 16.08 19.98
N PHE A 479 -16.22 16.10 19.85
CA PHE A 479 -15.36 15.03 20.35
C PHE A 479 -15.37 14.95 21.87
N GLU A 480 -15.21 16.07 22.57
CA GLU A 480 -15.27 16.15 24.04
C GLU A 480 -16.62 15.63 24.56
N TYR A 481 -17.71 16.06 23.93
CA TYR A 481 -19.05 15.55 24.24
C TYR A 481 -19.16 14.03 24.09
N LEU A 482 -18.61 13.44 23.01
CA LEU A 482 -18.59 11.99 22.85
C LEU A 482 -17.66 11.31 23.86
N ALA A 483 -16.54 11.93 24.20
CA ALA A 483 -15.57 11.43 25.19
C ALA A 483 -16.17 11.33 26.61
N GLU A 484 -17.05 12.27 26.98
CA GLU A 484 -17.78 12.24 28.24
C GLU A 484 -18.80 11.09 28.32
N LYS A 485 -19.29 10.62 27.17
CA LYS A 485 -20.30 9.56 27.05
C LYS A 485 -19.65 8.18 26.97
N LYS A 486 -19.07 7.73 28.07
CA LYS A 486 -18.40 6.41 28.17
C LYS A 486 -19.33 5.25 27.79
N ASP A 487 -20.62 5.37 28.08
CA ASP A 487 -21.65 4.38 27.73
C ASP A 487 -21.83 4.23 26.22
N ILE A 488 -21.53 5.28 25.45
CA ILE A 488 -21.53 5.27 23.98
C ILE A 488 -20.19 4.75 23.45
N LEU A 489 -19.07 5.28 23.96
CA LEU A 489 -17.75 4.96 23.43
C LEU A 489 -17.34 3.49 23.64
N GLN A 490 -17.88 2.81 24.65
CA GLN A 490 -17.53 1.40 24.91
C GLN A 490 -17.85 0.45 23.75
N PHE A 491 -18.78 0.83 22.87
CA PHE A 491 -19.17 0.03 21.70
C PHE A 491 -18.46 0.46 20.41
N LEU A 492 -17.86 1.66 20.38
CA LEU A 492 -17.22 2.21 19.20
C LEU A 492 -15.79 1.66 19.07
N LYS A 493 -15.45 1.25 17.85
CA LYS A 493 -14.09 0.96 17.37
C LYS A 493 -13.46 2.18 16.71
N THR A 494 -14.25 2.97 15.99
CA THR A 494 -13.76 4.14 15.25
C THR A 494 -14.79 5.27 15.26
N VAL A 495 -14.31 6.48 15.55
CA VAL A 495 -15.08 7.72 15.50
C VAL A 495 -14.41 8.67 14.51
N CYS A 496 -15.13 9.09 13.48
CA CYS A 496 -14.67 10.02 12.46
C CYS A 496 -15.54 11.28 12.51
N LEU A 497 -14.96 12.40 12.91
CA LEU A 497 -15.62 13.70 12.94
C LEU A 497 -14.99 14.58 11.87
N SER A 498 -15.79 15.31 11.10
CA SER A 498 -15.26 16.23 10.09
C SER A 498 -16.04 17.53 10.03
N SER A 499 -15.31 18.64 9.92
CA SER A 499 -15.83 19.97 9.72
C SER A 499 -15.89 20.27 8.23
N PRO A 500 -17.09 20.50 7.66
CA PRO A 500 -17.21 20.90 6.26
C PRO A 500 -16.72 22.33 6.02
N THR A 501 -16.53 23.14 7.07
CA THR A 501 -16.18 24.56 6.95
C THR A 501 -14.72 24.88 7.23
N SER A 502 -14.02 24.08 8.03
CA SER A 502 -12.62 24.34 8.44
C SER A 502 -11.64 23.26 8.01
N GLY A 503 -12.08 22.29 7.19
CA GLY A 503 -11.25 21.14 6.78
C GLY A 503 -10.79 20.24 7.94
N PHE A 504 -11.08 20.63 9.19
CA PHE A 504 -10.65 19.94 10.40
C PHE A 504 -11.42 18.63 10.54
N SER A 505 -10.70 17.52 10.66
CA SER A 505 -11.28 16.21 10.85
C SER A 505 -10.44 15.40 11.82
N VAL A 506 -11.12 14.57 12.61
CA VAL A 506 -10.54 13.72 13.64
C VAL A 506 -11.04 12.31 13.40
N THR A 507 -10.11 11.38 13.26
CA THR A 507 -10.39 9.94 13.24
C THR A 507 -9.74 9.30 14.46
N ALA A 508 -10.54 8.95 15.46
CA ALA A 508 -10.11 8.30 16.68
C ALA A 508 -10.41 6.79 16.64
N ARG A 509 -9.41 5.97 16.99
CA ARG A 509 -9.60 4.55 17.28
C ARG A 509 -9.94 4.40 18.76
N VAL A 510 -11.05 3.73 19.05
CA VAL A 510 -11.58 3.55 20.39
C VAL A 510 -11.60 2.05 20.72
N LEU A 511 -11.30 1.72 21.96
CA LEU A 511 -11.43 0.36 22.50
C LEU A 511 -11.94 0.46 23.93
N GLN A 512 -13.11 -0.13 24.19
CA GLN A 512 -13.73 -0.17 25.52
C GLN A 512 -13.86 1.22 26.17
N GLY A 513 -14.17 2.23 25.36
CA GLY A 513 -14.35 3.60 25.85
C GLY A 513 -13.05 4.40 25.96
N ALA A 514 -11.89 3.79 25.77
CA ALA A 514 -10.59 4.46 25.74
C ALA A 514 -10.17 4.78 24.31
N ILE A 515 -9.66 6.00 24.08
CA ILE A 515 -9.06 6.40 22.81
C ILE A 515 -7.65 5.81 22.74
N LEU A 516 -7.40 4.93 21.78
CA LEU A 516 -6.11 4.28 21.55
C LEU A 516 -5.17 5.13 20.72
N SER A 517 -5.70 5.72 19.65
CA SER A 517 -4.95 6.51 18.69
C SER A 517 -5.88 7.54 18.04
N MET A 518 -5.33 8.66 17.61
CA MET A 518 -6.08 9.74 16.98
C MET A 518 -5.30 10.29 15.80
N GLU A 519 -5.93 10.27 14.64
CA GLU A 519 -5.46 10.94 13.43
C GLU A 519 -6.24 12.25 13.27
N VAL A 520 -5.54 13.37 13.17
CA VAL A 520 -6.14 14.67 12.92
C VAL A 520 -5.69 15.16 11.55
N VAL A 521 -6.64 15.63 10.72
CA VAL A 521 -6.36 16.31 9.46
C VAL A 521 -6.95 17.70 9.54
N ALA A 522 -6.16 18.75 9.33
CA ALA A 522 -6.64 20.12 9.38
C ALA A 522 -5.88 21.02 8.40
N SER A 523 -6.44 22.16 8.04
CA SER A 523 -5.69 23.26 7.44
C SER A 523 -5.28 24.24 8.52
N PHE A 524 -4.00 24.56 8.64
CA PHE A 524 -3.47 25.42 9.69
C PHE A 524 -4.07 26.82 9.60
N SER A 525 -4.26 27.36 8.39
CA SER A 525 -4.93 28.64 8.16
C SER A 525 -6.40 28.68 8.62
N GLU A 526 -7.01 27.52 8.83
CA GLU A 526 -8.41 27.36 9.27
C GLU A 526 -8.52 26.95 10.74
N LEU A 527 -7.39 26.73 11.44
CA LEU A 527 -7.38 26.41 12.86
C LEU A 527 -7.75 27.64 13.71
N ASN A 528 -8.77 27.49 14.55
CA ASN A 528 -9.08 28.47 15.58
C ASN A 528 -8.43 28.08 16.93
N GLU A 529 -8.53 28.95 17.93
CA GLU A 529 -7.97 28.72 19.27
C GLU A 529 -8.50 27.44 19.92
N ALA A 530 -9.79 27.10 19.72
CA ALA A 530 -10.36 25.88 20.26
C ALA A 530 -9.80 24.61 19.59
N ASP A 531 -9.51 24.65 18.29
CA ASP A 531 -8.85 23.55 17.58
C ASP A 531 -7.42 23.36 18.09
N ILE A 532 -6.67 24.45 18.32
CA ILE A 532 -5.31 24.40 18.87
C ILE A 532 -5.32 23.83 20.29
N MET A 533 -6.24 24.29 21.15
CA MET A 533 -6.41 23.75 22.50
C MET A 533 -6.79 22.27 22.49
N PHE A 534 -7.65 21.87 21.54
CA PHE A 534 -7.99 20.47 21.35
C PHE A 534 -6.77 19.63 20.98
N LEU A 535 -5.94 20.09 20.04
CA LEU A 535 -4.71 19.42 19.66
C LEU A 535 -3.84 19.21 20.91
N GLN A 536 -3.59 20.28 21.68
CA GLN A 536 -2.73 20.26 22.87
C GLN A 536 -3.22 19.34 23.99
N ASN A 537 -4.53 19.19 24.16
CA ASN A 537 -5.11 18.42 25.26
C ASN A 537 -5.34 16.94 24.93
N ASN A 538 -5.18 16.53 23.68
CA ASN A 538 -5.51 15.17 23.24
C ASN A 538 -4.30 14.34 22.82
N LYS A 539 -4.47 13.03 22.97
CA LYS A 539 -3.49 12.01 22.61
C LYS A 539 -3.49 11.76 21.10
N ILE A 540 -2.81 12.63 20.35
CA ILE A 540 -2.73 12.56 18.90
C ILE A 540 -1.56 11.69 18.47
N SER A 541 -1.85 10.62 17.72
CA SER A 541 -0.83 9.71 17.19
C SER A 541 -0.35 10.10 15.80
N LYS A 542 -1.24 10.71 15.01
CA LYS A 542 -0.97 11.13 13.63
C LYS A 542 -1.58 12.50 13.36
N LEU A 543 -0.84 13.40 12.75
CA LEU A 543 -1.30 14.75 12.43
C LEU A 543 -1.02 15.06 10.96
N ARG A 544 -2.03 15.52 10.22
CA ARG A 544 -1.89 16.04 8.86
C ARG A 544 -2.29 17.50 8.83
N LEU A 545 -1.39 18.40 8.43
CA LEU A 545 -1.63 19.83 8.40
C LEU A 545 -1.45 20.41 7.00
N GLY A 546 -2.54 20.90 6.40
CA GLY A 546 -2.57 21.84 5.29
C GLY A 546 -2.10 23.23 5.67
N GLY A 547 -1.69 24.08 4.72
CA GLY A 547 -1.73 25.52 4.91
C GLY A 547 -0.81 26.10 5.99
N LEU A 548 0.43 25.61 6.16
CA LEU A 548 1.32 26.10 7.24
C LEU A 548 1.36 27.63 7.28
N PRO A 549 1.31 28.22 8.48
CA PRO A 549 1.14 29.63 8.65
C PRO A 549 2.37 30.38 8.18
N SER A 550 2.14 31.55 7.57
CA SER A 550 3.24 32.45 7.22
C SER A 550 3.83 33.16 8.45
N ASP A 551 3.06 33.22 9.52
CA ASP A 551 3.37 33.90 10.78
C ASP A 551 4.31 33.03 11.65
N PRO A 552 5.52 33.51 12.01
CA PRO A 552 6.44 32.81 12.90
C PRO A 552 5.82 32.42 14.24
N ASP A 553 4.92 33.23 14.80
CA ASP A 553 4.30 32.96 16.11
C ASP A 553 3.37 31.73 16.03
N GLN A 554 2.72 31.55 14.88
CA GLN A 554 1.87 30.40 14.61
C GLN A 554 2.69 29.13 14.36
N VAL A 555 3.86 29.24 13.72
CA VAL A 555 4.83 28.15 13.66
C VAL A 555 5.28 27.79 15.07
N GLU A 556 5.63 28.77 15.91
CA GLU A 556 6.03 28.53 17.32
C GLU A 556 4.90 27.86 18.13
N ALA A 557 3.64 28.20 17.88
CA ALA A 557 2.50 27.52 18.50
C ALA A 557 2.39 26.06 18.07
N LEU A 558 2.58 25.76 16.77
CA LEU A 558 2.61 24.40 16.25
C LEU A 558 3.76 23.59 16.86
N VAL A 559 4.92 24.22 16.95
CA VAL A 559 6.12 23.72 17.61
C VAL A 559 5.84 23.37 19.07
N SER A 560 5.26 24.31 19.82
CA SER A 560 4.89 24.11 21.22
C SER A 560 3.93 22.93 21.38
N PHE A 561 2.99 22.77 20.43
CA PHE A 561 2.10 21.61 20.39
C PHE A 561 2.87 20.31 20.15
N MET A 562 3.74 20.24 19.14
CA MET A 562 4.52 19.05 18.83
C MET A 562 5.40 18.61 20.01
N THR A 563 6.09 19.54 20.67
CA THR A 563 6.94 19.25 21.83
C THR A 563 6.14 18.75 23.04
N LYS A 564 4.89 19.20 23.20
CA LYS A 564 4.00 18.74 24.29
C LYS A 564 3.32 17.40 23.98
N SER A 565 3.20 17.03 22.70
CA SER A 565 2.49 15.82 22.29
C SER A 565 3.40 14.58 22.41
N ILE A 566 3.39 13.96 23.60
CA ILE A 566 4.16 12.74 23.89
C ILE A 566 3.72 11.50 23.09
N GLN A 567 2.66 11.56 22.29
CA GLN A 567 2.15 10.41 21.53
C GLN A 567 2.21 10.60 20.02
N LEU A 568 2.65 11.78 19.53
CA LEU A 568 2.71 12.05 18.12
C LEU A 568 3.81 11.21 17.46
N THR A 569 3.40 10.20 16.67
CA THR A 569 4.31 9.30 15.98
C THR A 569 4.51 9.66 14.52
N GLU A 570 3.54 10.34 13.89
CA GLU A 570 3.54 10.64 12.47
C GLU A 570 2.98 12.05 12.22
N ILE A 571 3.66 12.83 11.39
CA ILE A 571 3.19 14.16 10.96
C ILE A 571 3.33 14.32 9.45
N ASP A 572 2.25 14.71 8.77
CA ASP A 572 2.26 15.09 7.36
C ASP A 572 2.02 16.60 7.29
N LEU A 573 2.97 17.36 6.75
CA LEU A 573 2.92 18.82 6.66
C LEU A 573 2.85 19.24 5.21
N TYR A 574 1.77 19.89 4.81
CA TYR A 574 1.62 20.49 3.49
C TYR A 574 1.96 21.98 3.62
N CYS A 575 3.06 22.40 2.99
CA CYS A 575 3.50 23.79 3.05
C CYS A 575 4.20 24.28 1.79
N PRO A 576 4.28 25.60 1.59
CA PRO A 576 5.09 26.19 0.54
C PRO A 576 6.58 25.81 0.72
N PRO A 577 7.32 25.57 -0.38
CA PRO A 577 8.74 25.20 -0.34
C PRO A 577 9.60 26.13 0.53
N GLU A 578 9.33 27.44 0.48
CA GLU A 578 10.11 28.47 1.19
C GLU A 578 10.10 28.27 2.71
N ARG A 579 9.18 27.46 3.24
CA ARG A 579 9.01 27.17 4.67
C ARG A 579 9.72 25.90 5.14
N TYR A 580 10.20 25.04 4.23
CA TYR A 580 10.80 23.77 4.63
C TYR A 580 12.05 23.94 5.49
N PRO A 581 12.97 24.90 5.24
CA PRO A 581 14.14 25.07 6.09
C PRO A 581 13.76 25.33 7.55
N ALA A 582 12.77 26.19 7.80
CA ALA A 582 12.28 26.48 9.15
C ALA A 582 11.63 25.26 9.80
N VAL A 583 10.84 24.49 9.04
CA VAL A 583 10.21 23.24 9.52
C VAL A 583 11.27 22.16 9.81
N LEU A 584 12.29 22.04 8.98
CA LEU A 584 13.37 21.06 9.11
C LEU A 584 14.33 21.40 10.25
N GLU A 585 14.73 22.67 10.37
CA GLU A 585 15.53 23.15 11.50
C GLU A 585 14.80 22.90 12.82
N PHE A 586 13.50 23.16 12.82
CA PHE A 586 12.63 22.83 13.94
C PHE A 586 12.63 21.33 14.26
N VAL A 587 12.32 20.49 13.25
CA VAL A 587 12.31 19.03 13.38
C VAL A 587 13.63 18.55 13.96
N GLN A 588 14.76 19.08 13.49
CA GLN A 588 16.07 18.67 13.94
C GLN A 588 16.38 19.09 15.39
N LYS A 589 15.86 20.24 15.82
CA LYS A 589 16.00 20.74 17.19
C LYS A 589 15.19 19.91 18.18
N GLU A 590 13.95 19.56 17.83
CA GLU A 590 13.00 18.88 18.74
C GLU A 590 12.83 17.37 18.51
N SER A 591 13.43 16.80 17.46
CA SER A 591 13.45 15.35 17.26
C SER A 591 14.12 14.61 18.42
N ARG A 592 15.02 15.28 19.15
CA ARG A 592 15.68 14.72 20.33
C ARG A 592 14.75 14.53 21.53
N SER A 593 13.60 15.22 21.55
CA SER A 593 12.66 15.24 22.69
C SER A 593 11.32 14.53 22.41
N THR A 594 11.06 14.14 21.16
CA THR A 594 9.74 13.68 20.71
C THR A 594 9.74 12.21 20.25
N PHE A 595 8.61 11.51 20.40
CA PHE A 595 8.39 10.13 19.90
C PHE A 595 8.11 10.07 18.38
N LEU A 596 8.48 11.12 17.66
CA LEU A 596 8.12 11.33 16.27
C LEU A 596 8.94 10.39 15.39
N LYS A 597 8.26 9.40 14.80
CA LYS A 597 8.88 8.37 13.96
C LYS A 597 8.88 8.74 12.49
N VAL A 598 7.91 9.53 12.04
CA VAL A 598 7.75 9.86 10.63
C VAL A 598 7.31 11.31 10.53
N ILE A 599 8.07 12.09 9.77
CA ILE A 599 7.62 13.37 9.24
C ILE A 599 7.52 13.20 7.75
N ARG A 600 6.47 13.72 7.12
CA ARG A 600 6.39 13.88 5.67
C ARG A 600 6.12 15.35 5.38
N LEU A 601 6.91 15.91 4.49
CA LEU A 601 6.66 17.25 3.96
C LEU A 601 5.97 17.08 2.60
N HIS A 602 5.00 17.92 2.30
CA HIS A 602 4.26 17.92 1.06
C HIS A 602 4.27 19.36 0.55
N CYS A 603 4.51 19.56 -0.75
CA CYS A 603 4.51 20.91 -1.32
C CYS A 603 3.07 21.37 -1.52
N GLU A 604 2.68 22.45 -0.85
CA GLU A 604 1.39 23.09 -1.05
C GLU A 604 1.44 23.99 -2.29
N ARG A 605 0.57 23.74 -3.27
CA ARG A 605 0.47 24.55 -4.48
C ARG A 605 -0.35 25.81 -4.20
N SER A 606 0.05 26.94 -4.80
CA SER A 606 -0.80 28.13 -4.83
C SER A 606 -2.12 27.79 -5.53
N GLN A 607 -3.25 28.17 -4.92
CA GLN A 607 -4.59 27.86 -5.40
C GLN A 607 -4.77 28.34 -6.85
N GLY A 608 -4.93 27.42 -7.81
CA GLY A 608 -5.23 27.75 -9.22
C GLY A 608 -4.64 26.80 -10.28
N SER A 609 -3.56 26.08 -9.97
CA SER A 609 -2.89 25.17 -10.91
C SER A 609 -3.37 23.72 -10.75
N ARG A 610 -3.89 23.11 -11.83
CA ARG A 610 -4.43 21.73 -11.85
C ARG A 610 -3.37 20.62 -11.88
N CYS A 611 -2.07 20.90 -11.99
CA CYS A 611 -1.10 19.80 -12.07
C CYS A 611 -0.95 19.08 -10.71
N ARG A 612 -0.59 17.80 -10.75
CA ARG A 612 -0.39 16.96 -9.54
C ARG A 612 0.88 17.34 -8.79
N ASN A 613 0.85 17.08 -7.48
CA ASN A 613 1.82 17.47 -6.45
C ASN A 613 3.29 17.23 -6.84
N ASP A 614 4.15 18.26 -6.71
CA ASP A 614 5.59 18.05 -6.51
C ASP A 614 5.76 17.47 -5.10
N ILE A 615 5.82 16.15 -4.95
CA ILE A 615 5.87 15.51 -3.63
C ILE A 615 7.32 15.35 -3.18
N ILE A 616 7.82 16.29 -2.40
CA ILE A 616 9.09 16.10 -1.68
C ILE A 616 8.80 15.33 -0.40
N ASP A 617 8.67 14.00 -0.51
CA ASP A 617 8.40 13.07 0.60
C ASP A 617 9.58 12.95 1.58
N LEU A 618 9.98 14.04 2.24
CA LEU A 618 11.06 13.98 3.21
C LEU A 618 10.61 13.15 4.42
N THR A 619 11.02 11.88 4.47
CA THR A 619 10.59 10.88 5.48
C THR A 619 11.61 10.72 6.59
N VAL A 620 11.59 11.59 7.60
CA VAL A 620 12.51 11.45 8.73
C VAL A 620 12.09 10.29 9.62
N SER A 621 12.83 9.17 9.55
CA SER A 621 12.65 8.00 10.41
C SER A 621 13.72 7.87 11.47
N GLN A 622 13.38 7.88 12.75
CA GLN A 622 14.36 7.57 13.80
C GLN A 622 14.54 6.06 13.99
N ASN A 623 15.72 5.53 13.63
CA ASN A 623 16.14 4.18 13.97
C ASN A 623 17.42 4.23 14.84
N GLY A 624 17.30 4.06 16.16
CA GLY A 624 18.43 3.89 17.09
C GLY A 624 18.80 5.11 17.96
N GLU A 625 19.87 4.99 18.75
CA GLU A 625 20.37 6.01 19.70
C GLU A 625 20.89 7.30 19.01
N HIS A 626 21.16 7.22 17.71
CA HIS A 626 21.44 8.37 16.86
C HIS A 626 20.34 8.45 15.80
N PRO A 627 19.54 9.54 15.76
CA PRO A 627 18.48 9.67 14.78
C PRO A 627 19.11 9.68 13.37
N GLN A 628 18.99 8.55 12.66
CA GLN A 628 19.37 8.46 11.25
C GLN A 628 18.27 9.08 10.40
N TYR A 629 18.39 10.37 10.10
CA TYR A 629 17.47 11.04 9.19
C TYR A 629 17.57 10.35 7.82
N THR A 630 16.45 9.79 7.37
CA THR A 630 16.29 9.41 5.97
C THR A 630 15.57 10.57 5.30
N ALA A 631 16.10 11.11 4.22
CA ALA A 631 15.33 12.00 3.35
C ALA A 631 15.09 11.28 2.02
N ILE A 632 13.83 11.24 1.60
CA ILE A 632 13.40 10.82 0.27
C ILE A 632 12.96 12.11 -0.42
N ILE A 633 13.61 12.47 -1.52
CA ILE A 633 13.24 13.66 -2.29
C ILE A 633 12.78 13.18 -3.65
N LYS A 634 11.52 13.43 -3.99
CA LYS A 634 10.99 13.19 -5.34
C LYS A 634 10.61 14.52 -5.97
N MET A 635 11.32 14.92 -7.02
CA MET A 635 10.94 16.06 -7.86
C MET A 635 10.27 15.48 -9.10
N GLY A 636 8.95 15.68 -9.26
CA GLY A 636 8.17 15.02 -10.31
C GLY A 636 7.55 15.99 -11.31
N GLU A 637 7.34 15.55 -12.56
CA GLU A 637 6.36 16.12 -13.49
C GLU A 637 5.20 15.14 -13.65
N ASP A 638 3.97 15.63 -13.53
CA ASP A 638 2.75 14.91 -13.94
C ASP A 638 1.72 15.91 -14.50
N ASP A 639 2.06 16.59 -15.61
CA ASP A 639 1.14 16.88 -16.74
C ASP A 639 1.85 17.59 -17.92
N PRO A 640 1.83 17.07 -19.16
CA PRO A 640 2.36 17.75 -20.35
C PRO A 640 1.43 18.86 -20.91
N ILE A 641 0.36 19.26 -20.21
CA ILE A 641 -0.73 20.06 -20.79
C ILE A 641 -0.62 21.57 -20.52
N ASN A 642 0.40 22.10 -19.82
CA ASN A 642 0.54 23.56 -19.65
C ASN A 642 1.99 24.05 -19.65
N ASN A 643 2.44 24.60 -20.77
CA ASN A 643 3.77 25.22 -20.98
C ASN A 643 3.93 26.61 -20.33
N SER A 644 3.24 26.92 -19.23
CA SER A 644 3.53 28.16 -18.50
C SER A 644 4.79 27.95 -17.66
N LYS A 645 5.90 28.59 -18.04
CA LYS A 645 7.14 28.70 -17.23
C LYS A 645 6.80 29.29 -15.85
N VAL A 646 6.51 28.45 -14.87
CA VAL A 646 6.56 28.83 -13.46
C VAL A 646 7.99 28.56 -13.01
N GLU A 647 8.81 29.61 -12.93
CA GLU A 647 10.13 29.53 -12.30
C GLU A 647 9.93 29.14 -10.83
N LEU A 648 10.32 27.92 -10.47
CA LEU A 648 10.61 27.59 -9.08
C LEU A 648 11.68 28.57 -8.60
N GLN A 649 11.40 29.34 -7.55
CA GLN A 649 12.42 30.18 -6.93
C GLN A 649 13.60 29.29 -6.53
N SER A 650 14.76 29.50 -7.15
CA SER A 650 15.99 28.69 -7.06
C SER A 650 16.57 28.52 -5.63
N ALA A 651 16.04 29.24 -4.64
CA ALA A 651 16.47 29.23 -3.25
C ALA A 651 16.07 27.96 -2.47
N PHE A 652 15.16 27.15 -2.99
CA PHE A 652 14.55 26.08 -2.21
C PHE A 652 15.38 24.77 -2.14
N PRO A 653 15.68 24.06 -3.26
CA PRO A 653 16.44 22.81 -3.17
C PRO A 653 17.87 23.05 -2.66
N SER A 654 18.39 24.26 -2.88
CA SER A 654 19.70 24.70 -2.40
C SER A 654 19.83 24.67 -0.87
N THR A 655 18.77 25.03 -0.13
CA THR A 655 18.80 25.01 1.33
C THR A 655 18.67 23.59 1.88
N ILE A 656 17.81 22.76 1.27
CA ILE A 656 17.69 21.34 1.66
C ILE A 656 19.02 20.62 1.46
N PHE A 657 19.63 20.74 0.27
CA PHE A 657 20.92 20.10 0.01
C PHE A 657 21.97 20.59 0.99
N LYS A 658 22.15 21.91 1.14
CA LYS A 658 23.16 22.48 2.06
C LYS A 658 23.09 21.93 3.48
N HIS A 659 21.89 21.71 4.03
CA HIS A 659 21.72 21.29 5.42
C HIS A 659 21.57 19.77 5.61
N TYR A 660 21.05 19.07 4.61
CA TYR A 660 20.61 17.67 4.78
C TYR A 660 21.17 16.70 3.74
N GLY A 661 21.97 17.14 2.77
CA GLY A 661 22.33 16.25 1.67
C GLY A 661 23.13 15.00 2.06
N GLN A 662 23.90 15.03 3.16
CA GLN A 662 24.53 13.81 3.72
C GLN A 662 23.53 12.75 4.21
N HIS A 663 22.28 13.13 4.50
CA HIS A 663 21.21 12.27 5.04
C HIS A 663 20.20 11.81 3.98
N ILE A 664 20.31 12.30 2.74
CA ILE A 664 19.43 11.89 1.65
C ILE A 664 19.78 10.44 1.28
N ARG A 665 18.79 9.54 1.37
CA ARG A 665 18.94 8.13 0.95
C ARG A 665 18.36 7.88 -0.43
N VAL A 666 17.34 8.64 -0.83
CA VAL A 666 16.67 8.47 -2.12
C VAL A 666 16.49 9.85 -2.73
N LEU A 667 17.08 10.08 -3.90
CA LEU A 667 17.02 11.36 -4.60
C LEU A 667 16.54 11.15 -6.03
N HIS A 668 15.36 11.65 -6.36
CA HIS A 668 14.83 11.63 -7.72
C HIS A 668 14.77 13.06 -8.26
N CYS A 669 15.53 13.30 -9.31
CA CYS A 669 15.77 14.59 -9.91
C CYS A 669 15.24 14.66 -11.35
N ASP A 670 14.38 15.62 -11.61
CA ASP A 670 13.88 15.95 -12.94
C ASP A 670 14.74 17.02 -13.65
N ARG A 671 14.19 17.60 -14.73
CA ARG A 671 14.84 18.64 -15.55
C ARG A 671 15.20 19.93 -14.79
N ARG A 672 14.62 20.14 -13.61
CA ARG A 672 14.86 21.34 -12.78
C ARG A 672 16.11 21.19 -11.92
N PHE A 673 16.73 20.01 -11.92
CA PHE A 673 17.97 19.76 -11.20
C PHE A 673 19.18 20.28 -11.99
N THR A 674 19.69 21.44 -11.58
CA THR A 674 20.77 22.19 -12.26
C THR A 674 22.15 21.91 -11.68
N ASP A 675 23.20 22.39 -12.36
CA ASP A 675 24.60 22.32 -11.90
C ASP A 675 24.82 22.90 -10.51
N ASP A 676 24.13 23.98 -10.17
CA ASP A 676 24.25 24.59 -8.85
C ASP A 676 23.62 23.72 -7.77
N LEU A 677 22.51 23.02 -8.06
CA LEU A 677 21.91 22.08 -7.12
C LEU A 677 22.77 20.83 -6.94
N ALA A 678 23.36 20.30 -8.02
CA ALA A 678 24.32 19.22 -7.95
C ALA A 678 25.58 19.60 -7.15
N PHE A 679 26.09 20.82 -7.34
CA PHE A 679 27.23 21.33 -6.59
C PHE A 679 26.90 21.53 -5.11
N LEU A 680 25.70 22.00 -4.78
CA LEU A 680 25.26 22.14 -3.38
C LEU A 680 25.06 20.79 -2.71
N LEU A 681 24.54 19.80 -3.43
CA LEU A 681 24.51 18.42 -2.96
C LEU A 681 25.93 17.92 -2.68
N LEU A 682 26.88 18.15 -3.58
CA LEU A 682 28.28 17.82 -3.35
C LEU A 682 28.86 18.50 -2.09
N GLN A 683 28.61 19.80 -1.90
CA GLN A 683 29.08 20.53 -0.72
C GLN A 683 28.52 19.94 0.58
N SER A 684 27.29 19.43 0.55
CA SER A 684 26.63 18.87 1.73
C SER A 684 27.04 17.44 2.07
N VAL A 685 27.66 16.70 1.15
CA VAL A 685 28.14 15.33 1.38
C VAL A 685 29.64 15.29 1.67
N GLN A 686 30.23 16.38 2.15
CA GLN A 686 31.68 16.46 2.40
C GLN A 686 32.19 15.34 3.30
N ASP A 687 31.43 15.00 4.34
CA ASP A 687 31.75 13.99 5.36
C ASP A 687 31.20 12.58 5.04
N GLY A 688 30.61 12.40 3.85
CA GLY A 688 29.98 11.16 3.41
C GLY A 688 28.55 11.36 2.92
N SER A 689 28.04 10.38 2.18
CA SER A 689 26.67 10.39 1.67
C SER A 689 25.94 9.10 2.05
N SER A 690 24.70 9.23 2.52
CA SER A 690 23.80 8.12 2.83
C SER A 690 22.96 7.64 1.63
N LEU A 691 23.27 8.13 0.43
CA LEU A 691 22.47 7.90 -0.77
C LEU A 691 22.49 6.42 -1.17
N VAL A 692 21.30 5.86 -1.35
CA VAL A 692 21.03 4.45 -1.71
C VAL A 692 20.42 4.35 -3.11
N ASP A 693 19.56 5.31 -3.48
CA ASP A 693 18.89 5.37 -4.78
C ASP A 693 19.00 6.79 -5.35
N LEU A 694 19.43 6.87 -6.61
CA LEU A 694 19.65 8.12 -7.32
C LEU A 694 19.02 8.04 -8.70
N GLU A 695 18.06 8.90 -8.95
CA GLU A 695 17.39 9.06 -10.23
C GLU A 695 17.67 10.46 -10.78
N LEU A 696 18.21 10.54 -11.99
CA LEU A 696 18.71 11.78 -12.58
C LEU A 696 18.22 11.94 -14.02
N ASN A 697 17.92 13.18 -14.39
CA ASN A 697 17.91 13.60 -15.78
C ASN A 697 19.30 14.18 -16.15
N PRO A 698 20.14 13.47 -16.93
CA PRO A 698 21.47 13.96 -17.27
C PRO A 698 21.44 15.17 -18.23
N THR A 699 20.34 15.42 -18.94
CA THR A 699 20.26 16.54 -19.89
C THR A 699 20.09 17.90 -19.21
N SER A 700 19.64 17.92 -17.94
CA SER A 700 19.58 19.16 -17.15
C SER A 700 20.91 19.55 -16.49
N LEU A 701 21.91 18.66 -16.53
CA LEU A 701 23.22 18.89 -15.92
C LEU A 701 24.26 19.24 -16.99
N GLY A 702 24.85 20.42 -16.87
CA GLY A 702 26.09 20.79 -17.51
C GLY A 702 27.30 20.02 -16.97
N PRO A 703 28.50 20.33 -17.50
CA PRO A 703 29.73 19.60 -17.17
C PRO A 703 30.05 19.58 -15.68
N ARG A 704 29.80 20.71 -14.99
CA ARG A 704 30.07 20.89 -13.56
C ARG A 704 29.08 20.13 -12.70
N GLY A 705 27.81 20.08 -13.11
CA GLY A 705 26.78 19.32 -12.42
C GLY A 705 27.07 17.83 -12.44
N ILE A 706 27.48 17.30 -13.60
CA ILE A 706 27.86 15.89 -13.74
C ILE A 706 29.06 15.55 -12.87
N GLU A 707 30.13 16.34 -12.90
CA GLU A 707 31.33 16.12 -12.05
C GLU A 707 30.96 16.16 -10.55
N SER A 708 30.03 17.04 -10.19
CA SER A 708 29.52 17.13 -8.81
C SER A 708 28.78 15.86 -8.40
N ILE A 709 27.90 15.36 -9.26
CA ILE A 709 27.18 14.10 -9.05
C ILE A 709 28.12 12.90 -9.01
N GLU A 710 29.10 12.84 -9.90
CA GLU A 710 30.12 11.78 -9.89
C GLU A 710 30.81 11.72 -8.53
N THR A 711 31.21 12.88 -8.01
CA THR A 711 31.85 12.99 -6.70
C THR A 711 30.88 12.59 -5.58
N VAL A 712 29.58 12.94 -5.68
CA VAL A 712 28.55 12.48 -4.73
C VAL A 712 28.46 10.95 -4.74
N ILE A 713 28.33 10.32 -5.91
CA ILE A 713 28.25 8.86 -6.06
C ILE A 713 29.52 8.17 -5.51
N GLN A 714 30.70 8.75 -5.74
CA GLN A 714 31.96 8.30 -5.15
C GLN A 714 31.92 8.30 -3.62
N LYS A 715 31.28 9.30 -3.01
CA LYS A 715 31.13 9.41 -1.55
C LYS A 715 29.96 8.61 -0.98
N SER A 716 29.02 8.17 -1.81
CA SER A 716 27.88 7.32 -1.43
C SER A 716 28.28 5.85 -1.45
N ALA A 717 28.88 5.34 -0.37
CA ALA A 717 29.28 3.93 -0.28
C ALA A 717 28.09 2.96 -0.43
N ASP A 718 26.89 3.40 -0.03
CA ASP A 718 25.66 2.61 0.00
C ASP A 718 24.77 2.77 -1.24
N LEU A 719 25.22 3.46 -2.30
CA LEU A 719 24.42 3.62 -3.52
C LEU A 719 24.24 2.25 -4.19
N LYS A 720 22.98 1.82 -4.30
CA LYS A 720 22.56 0.53 -4.85
C LYS A 720 21.79 0.67 -6.16
N GLN A 721 21.09 1.78 -6.37
CA GLN A 721 20.26 1.99 -7.54
C GLN A 721 20.59 3.31 -8.23
N LEU A 722 20.66 3.28 -9.56
CA LEU A 722 20.92 4.43 -10.40
C LEU A 722 19.96 4.42 -11.59
N SER A 723 19.23 5.51 -11.77
CA SER A 723 18.21 5.66 -12.81
C SER A 723 18.50 6.91 -13.65
N PHE A 724 18.43 6.80 -14.98
CA PHE A 724 18.68 7.91 -15.90
C PHE A 724 17.46 8.23 -16.78
N TRP A 725 17.17 9.51 -16.96
CA TRP A 725 16.06 10.04 -17.77
C TRP A 725 16.58 10.87 -18.94
N PHE A 726 16.78 10.26 -20.10
CA PHE A 726 17.21 10.89 -21.35
C PHE A 726 16.03 11.56 -22.06
N GLU A 727 15.62 12.72 -21.56
CA GLU A 727 14.59 13.52 -22.22
C GLU A 727 15.21 14.55 -23.17
N ASP A 728 14.58 14.80 -24.32
CA ASP A 728 14.97 15.86 -25.26
C ASP A 728 16.42 15.82 -25.77
N LEU A 729 16.90 14.65 -26.21
CA LEU A 729 17.93 14.62 -27.26
C LEU A 729 17.31 15.26 -28.52
N HIS A 730 17.42 16.60 -28.63
CA HIS A 730 16.78 17.42 -29.65
C HIS A 730 17.14 16.95 -31.07
N GLU A 731 16.17 16.95 -31.99
CA GLU A 731 16.35 16.50 -33.38
C GLU A 731 17.46 17.26 -34.11
N ASP A 732 17.61 18.56 -33.84
CA ASP A 732 18.66 19.40 -34.46
C ASP A 732 20.07 18.89 -34.15
N LEU A 733 20.27 18.31 -32.96
CA LEU A 733 21.56 17.74 -32.57
C LEU A 733 21.84 16.42 -33.30
N ILE A 734 20.79 15.73 -33.77
CA ILE A 734 20.86 14.49 -34.52
C ILE A 734 21.03 14.79 -36.02
N GLU A 735 20.25 15.72 -36.58
CA GLU A 735 20.38 16.14 -37.98
C GLU A 735 21.76 16.79 -38.27
N GLU A 736 22.33 17.54 -37.32
CA GLU A 736 23.70 18.09 -37.47
C GLU A 736 24.79 17.00 -37.41
N ILE A 737 24.58 15.91 -36.67
CA ILE A 737 25.52 14.78 -36.57
C ILE A 737 25.40 13.88 -37.81
N ASP A 738 24.17 13.56 -38.23
CA ASP A 738 23.92 12.74 -39.42
C ASP A 738 24.40 13.46 -40.69
N SER A 739 24.16 14.77 -40.81
CA SER A 739 24.67 15.57 -41.93
C SER A 739 26.19 15.67 -41.98
N ARG A 740 26.89 15.55 -40.84
CA ARG A 740 28.36 15.46 -40.79
C ARG A 740 28.87 14.09 -41.18
N THR A 741 28.24 13.03 -40.69
CA THR A 741 28.60 11.65 -41.04
C THR A 741 28.41 11.41 -42.54
N GLN A 742 27.34 11.96 -43.11
CA GLN A 742 27.11 11.99 -44.56
C GLN A 742 28.18 12.80 -45.29
N LYS A 743 28.56 13.99 -44.79
CA LYS A 743 29.62 14.83 -45.37
C LYS A 743 31.00 14.16 -45.34
N GLU A 744 31.34 13.43 -44.27
CA GLU A 744 32.61 12.71 -44.14
C GLU A 744 32.64 11.48 -45.05
N GLN A 745 31.51 10.80 -45.26
CA GLN A 745 31.39 9.71 -46.23
C GLN A 745 31.43 10.21 -47.70
N ASP A 746 30.88 11.39 -47.98
CA ASP A 746 30.93 12.00 -49.31
C ASP A 746 32.33 12.57 -49.66
N ILE A 747 33.16 12.89 -48.65
CA ILE A 747 34.55 13.32 -48.85
C ILE A 747 35.46 12.15 -49.28
N ASP A 748 35.15 10.91 -48.89
CA ASP A 748 35.90 9.70 -49.27
C ASP A 748 35.42 9.03 -50.58
N ALA A 749 34.35 9.54 -51.18
CA ALA A 749 33.75 9.00 -52.41
C ALA A 749 33.93 9.91 -53.65
N SER A 750 35.06 10.61 -53.78
CA SER A 750 35.41 11.32 -55.01
C SER A 750 36.27 10.43 -55.94
N PRO A 751 35.83 10.11 -57.17
CA PRO A 751 36.67 9.42 -58.16
C PRO A 751 37.69 10.40 -58.77
N PRO A 752 38.87 9.93 -59.23
CA PRO A 752 39.89 10.80 -59.79
C PRO A 752 39.45 11.36 -61.15
N GLU A 753 39.61 12.68 -61.29
CA GLU A 753 39.31 13.48 -62.48
C GLU A 753 40.00 12.97 -63.74
N GLY A 754 39.25 12.91 -64.85
CA GLY A 754 39.78 12.64 -66.17
C GLY A 754 38.82 13.02 -67.29
N MET A 755 39.11 14.18 -67.91
CA MET A 755 38.73 14.62 -69.26
C MET A 755 37.31 15.18 -69.50
N SER A 756 37.27 16.50 -69.65
CA SER A 756 36.23 17.24 -70.37
C SER A 756 36.47 17.20 -71.89
N GLU A 757 35.41 17.05 -72.69
CA GLU A 757 35.24 17.82 -73.93
C GLU A 757 33.78 17.75 -74.46
N ASN A 758 33.20 18.95 -74.63
CA ASN A 758 32.37 19.41 -75.75
C ASN A 758 30.90 18.96 -75.97
N VAL A 759 30.03 19.99 -75.84
CA VAL A 759 29.06 20.53 -76.83
C VAL A 759 27.56 20.11 -76.72
N PRO A 760 26.61 21.04 -77.00
CA PRO A 760 25.26 21.09 -76.43
C PRO A 760 24.13 20.84 -77.45
N GLU A 761 22.87 20.74 -77.00
CA GLU A 761 21.68 21.41 -77.62
C GLU A 761 20.32 20.93 -77.07
N LYS A 762 19.38 21.90 -77.01
CA LYS A 762 17.92 21.83 -77.26
C LYS A 762 16.91 21.37 -76.18
N VAL A 763 16.36 22.41 -75.53
CA VAL A 763 14.91 22.79 -75.35
C VAL A 763 14.03 22.43 -76.59
N PRO A 764 12.66 22.36 -76.60
CA PRO A 764 11.62 22.81 -75.62
C PRO A 764 10.35 21.92 -75.41
N GLU A 765 9.44 22.40 -74.53
CA GLU A 765 7.95 22.50 -74.66
C GLU A 765 7.14 21.19 -74.92
N GLU A 766 5.89 20.97 -74.48
CA GLU A 766 4.75 21.83 -74.12
C GLU A 766 3.55 20.93 -73.70
N LEU A 767 2.48 21.56 -73.18
CA LEU A 767 1.05 21.15 -73.21
C LEU A 767 0.58 19.99 -72.29
N SER A 768 -0.58 20.01 -71.63
CA SER A 768 -1.81 20.85 -71.66
C SER A 768 -2.66 20.45 -70.44
N GLU A 769 -3.13 21.37 -69.60
CA GLU A 769 -4.48 21.96 -69.57
C GLU A 769 -5.74 21.06 -69.60
N THR A 770 -6.73 21.50 -68.79
CA THR A 770 -8.19 21.28 -68.79
C THR A 770 -8.78 20.17 -67.90
N MET A 771 -9.88 20.32 -67.16
CA MET A 771 -10.75 21.44 -66.73
C MET A 771 -11.86 20.90 -65.78
N LEU A 772 -12.53 21.81 -65.05
CA LEU A 772 -13.88 21.74 -64.44
C LEU A 772 -14.05 20.97 -63.11
N GLY A 773 -14.73 21.49 -62.08
CA GLY A 773 -15.66 22.62 -62.04
C GLY A 773 -15.97 23.14 -60.63
N LYS A 774 -16.48 24.38 -60.62
CA LYS A 774 -16.84 25.24 -59.49
C LYS A 774 -18.23 24.87 -58.94
N MET A 775 -18.42 24.97 -57.62
CA MET A 775 -19.62 25.49 -56.91
C MET A 775 -19.16 25.85 -55.47
N SER A 776 -18.87 27.13 -55.17
CA SER A 776 -19.69 28.09 -54.38
C SER A 776 -20.16 27.52 -53.03
N VAL A 777 -19.82 28.08 -51.85
CA VAL A 777 -20.28 29.38 -51.31
C VAL A 777 -19.39 29.82 -50.13
N LYS A 778 -19.08 31.12 -50.10
CA LYS A 778 -18.47 31.91 -49.02
C LYS A 778 -19.21 31.84 -47.67
N LYS A 779 -18.46 31.64 -46.58
CA LYS A 779 -18.45 32.40 -45.31
C LYS A 779 -17.90 31.52 -44.20
N PHE A 780 -16.65 31.76 -43.76
CA PHE A 780 -16.18 31.72 -42.36
C PHE A 780 -14.64 31.84 -42.28
N GLU A 781 -14.04 32.87 -42.90
CA GLU A 781 -12.62 33.19 -42.68
C GLU A 781 -12.48 34.71 -42.72
N GLU A 782 -12.76 35.35 -41.59
CA GLU A 782 -12.37 36.72 -41.23
C GLU A 782 -12.44 36.76 -39.69
N MET A 783 -11.53 36.04 -39.03
CA MET A 783 -11.25 36.11 -37.58
C MET A 783 -10.11 35.11 -37.26
N SER A 784 -8.89 35.37 -37.73
CA SER A 784 -7.71 34.59 -37.29
C SER A 784 -6.35 35.25 -37.54
N GLU A 785 -6.26 36.45 -38.13
CA GLU A 785 -4.95 37.06 -38.44
C GLU A 785 -4.34 37.89 -37.29
N ASP A 786 -5.07 38.15 -36.20
CA ASP A 786 -4.55 38.92 -35.05
C ASP A 786 -3.78 38.09 -34.00
N SER A 787 -3.76 36.75 -34.12
CA SER A 787 -3.06 35.89 -33.14
C SER A 787 -1.64 35.50 -33.57
N THR A 788 -1.30 35.63 -34.85
CA THR A 788 0.01 35.24 -35.38
C THR A 788 1.05 36.37 -35.20
N GLN A 789 0.63 37.64 -35.23
CA GLN A 789 1.53 38.79 -34.99
C GLN A 789 1.92 38.98 -33.52
N ALA A 790 1.15 38.44 -32.56
CA ALA A 790 1.52 38.48 -31.14
C ALA A 790 2.65 37.48 -30.82
N LEU A 791 2.65 36.31 -31.46
CA LEU A 791 3.67 35.26 -31.26
C LEU A 791 5.01 35.59 -31.94
N GLU A 792 5.01 36.29 -33.08
CA GLU A 792 6.25 36.74 -33.72
C GLU A 792 6.91 37.91 -32.97
N SER A 793 6.14 38.67 -32.16
CA SER A 793 6.68 39.75 -31.33
C SER A 793 7.36 39.27 -30.03
N GLU A 794 7.03 38.08 -29.53
CA GLU A 794 7.68 37.48 -28.35
C GLU A 794 9.02 36.81 -28.68
N VAL A 795 9.23 36.35 -29.92
CA VAL A 795 10.50 35.75 -30.36
C VAL A 795 11.61 36.79 -30.51
N ASN A 796 11.27 38.05 -30.83
CA ASN A 796 12.26 39.12 -30.96
C ASN A 796 12.74 39.73 -29.63
N ILE A 797 12.06 39.50 -28.50
CA ILE A 797 12.46 40.06 -27.20
C ILE A 797 13.67 39.32 -26.61
N THR A 798 13.91 38.07 -27.02
CA THR A 798 15.07 37.28 -26.55
C THR A 798 16.41 37.71 -27.14
N GLU A 799 16.44 38.42 -28.27
CA GLU A 799 17.70 38.94 -28.86
C GLU A 799 18.17 40.28 -28.26
N GLU A 800 17.25 41.12 -27.74
CA GLU A 800 17.61 42.44 -27.18
C GLU A 800 18.15 42.39 -25.73
N LEU A 801 18.03 41.26 -25.02
CA LEU A 801 18.48 41.13 -23.63
C LEU A 801 19.92 40.63 -23.45
N GLY A 802 20.68 40.38 -24.53
CA GLY A 802 22.11 40.05 -24.44
C GLY A 802 22.45 38.77 -23.67
N PHE A 803 21.49 37.86 -23.49
CA PHE A 803 21.78 36.53 -22.98
C PHE A 803 22.35 35.70 -24.13
N GLU A 804 23.65 35.42 -24.10
CA GLU A 804 24.23 34.40 -24.97
C GLU A 804 23.48 33.08 -24.75
N PRO A 805 22.99 32.40 -25.81
CA PRO A 805 22.39 31.08 -25.67
C PRO A 805 23.44 30.17 -25.05
N VAL A 806 23.13 29.62 -23.87
CA VAL A 806 23.99 28.65 -23.18
C VAL A 806 24.20 27.48 -24.15
N GLU A 807 25.40 27.37 -24.72
CA GLU A 807 25.79 26.24 -25.56
C GLU A 807 25.57 24.95 -24.75
N ARG A 808 24.53 24.19 -25.12
CA ARG A 808 24.28 22.89 -24.51
C ARG A 808 25.45 21.97 -24.89
N PRO A 809 26.20 21.43 -23.92
CA PRO A 809 27.38 20.63 -24.23
C PRO A 809 26.97 19.38 -25.02
N LYS A 810 27.53 19.21 -26.23
CA LYS A 810 27.33 18.03 -27.11
C LYS A 810 27.74 16.68 -26.48
N ASN A 811 28.23 16.67 -25.23
CA ASN A 811 28.87 15.54 -24.54
C ASN A 811 28.12 15.01 -23.30
N GLN A 812 26.88 15.47 -23.03
CA GLN A 812 26.14 15.06 -21.81
C GLN A 812 25.80 13.55 -21.79
N PHE A 813 25.45 12.97 -22.94
CA PHE A 813 25.15 11.54 -23.03
C PHE A 813 26.39 10.68 -22.73
N GLN A 814 27.53 10.99 -23.36
CA GLN A 814 28.78 10.28 -23.12
C GLN A 814 29.18 10.31 -21.64
N LYS A 815 28.97 11.45 -20.98
CA LYS A 815 29.22 11.58 -19.54
C LYS A 815 28.32 10.71 -18.68
N ALA A 816 27.04 10.53 -19.07
CA ALA A 816 26.18 9.56 -18.41
C ALA A 816 26.68 8.12 -18.62
N CYS A 817 27.19 7.79 -19.81
CA CYS A 817 27.88 6.53 -20.08
C CYS A 817 29.16 6.37 -19.24
N ASP A 818 29.98 7.42 -19.13
CA ASP A 818 31.20 7.39 -18.33
C ASP A 818 30.90 7.19 -16.84
N LEU A 819 29.83 7.84 -16.33
CA LEU A 819 29.29 7.61 -14.99
C LEU A 819 28.88 6.16 -14.80
N LEU A 820 28.03 5.62 -15.69
CA LEU A 820 27.65 4.20 -15.62
C LEU A 820 28.91 3.32 -15.59
N ARG A 821 29.95 3.65 -16.37
CA ARG A 821 31.14 2.81 -16.56
C ARG A 821 31.99 2.77 -15.29
N GLY A 822 32.05 3.89 -14.58
CA GLY A 822 32.72 3.99 -13.29
C GLY A 822 32.05 3.17 -12.17
N TYR A 823 30.73 2.95 -12.25
CA TYR A 823 29.95 2.41 -11.12
C TYR A 823 29.20 1.10 -11.39
N SER A 824 29.23 0.58 -12.61
CA SER A 824 28.48 -0.63 -13.01
C SER A 824 28.69 -1.83 -12.08
N GLY A 825 29.91 -2.01 -11.55
CA GLY A 825 30.26 -3.08 -10.60
C GLY A 825 29.57 -3.02 -9.23
N ARG A 826 28.94 -1.89 -8.88
CA ARG A 826 28.28 -1.66 -7.57
C ARG A 826 26.75 -1.61 -7.67
N LEU A 827 26.20 -1.42 -8.87
CA LEU A 827 24.77 -1.21 -9.06
C LEU A 827 23.99 -2.52 -8.94
N ASN A 828 22.96 -2.49 -8.12
CA ASN A 828 21.94 -3.54 -8.01
C ASN A 828 20.68 -3.20 -8.83
N GLY A 829 20.46 -1.94 -9.20
CA GLY A 829 19.33 -1.51 -10.02
C GLY A 829 19.73 -0.50 -11.09
N LEU A 830 19.22 -0.69 -12.31
CA LEU A 830 19.42 0.19 -13.46
C LEU A 830 18.10 0.45 -14.17
N TYR A 831 17.68 1.71 -14.22
CA TYR A 831 16.49 2.15 -14.96
C TYR A 831 16.85 3.20 -16.01
N LEU A 832 16.46 2.97 -17.25
CA LEU A 832 16.75 3.85 -18.38
C LEU A 832 15.44 4.36 -18.97
N SER A 833 15.24 5.67 -19.00
CA SER A 833 14.05 6.31 -19.54
C SER A 833 14.41 7.30 -20.64
N GLY A 834 13.60 7.46 -21.68
CA GLY A 834 13.80 8.54 -22.66
C GLY A 834 12.79 8.61 -23.80
N ASN A 835 12.79 9.72 -24.55
CA ASN A 835 11.83 9.96 -25.64
C ASN A 835 12.07 9.06 -26.85
N LYS A 836 13.32 8.92 -27.31
CA LYS A 836 13.69 8.10 -28.47
C LYS A 836 14.58 6.95 -28.03
N ALA A 837 13.95 5.83 -27.67
CA ALA A 837 14.64 4.60 -27.27
C ALA A 837 15.75 4.22 -28.25
N SER A 838 15.47 4.31 -29.54
CA SER A 838 16.43 3.99 -30.59
C SER A 838 17.73 4.79 -30.50
N THR A 839 17.65 6.10 -30.23
CA THR A 839 18.84 6.96 -30.20
C THR A 839 19.75 6.65 -29.02
N TRP A 840 19.19 6.57 -27.81
CA TRP A 840 20.03 6.33 -26.63
C TRP A 840 20.45 4.87 -26.49
N ILE A 841 19.62 3.90 -26.92
CA ILE A 841 20.04 2.49 -26.94
C ILE A 841 21.18 2.29 -27.95
N SER A 842 21.10 2.86 -29.17
CA SER A 842 22.20 2.76 -30.16
C SER A 842 23.53 3.24 -29.58
N LYS A 843 23.54 4.36 -28.86
CA LYS A 843 24.78 4.85 -28.24
C LYS A 843 25.28 3.96 -27.09
N LEU A 844 24.37 3.37 -26.31
CA LEU A 844 24.76 2.33 -25.33
C LEU A 844 25.27 1.05 -26.02
N GLN A 845 24.77 0.71 -27.21
CA GLN A 845 25.29 -0.43 -27.97
C GLN A 845 26.68 -0.15 -28.54
N GLU A 846 26.93 1.06 -29.04
CA GLU A 846 28.24 1.50 -29.54
C GLU A 846 29.33 1.37 -28.46
N ASP A 847 28.98 1.73 -27.22
CA ASP A 847 29.85 1.57 -26.05
C ASP A 847 29.97 0.12 -25.54
N SER A 848 29.36 -0.85 -26.24
CA SER A 848 29.40 -2.30 -25.94
C SER A 848 28.90 -2.63 -24.53
N TRP A 849 27.81 -2.00 -24.11
CA TRP A 849 27.21 -2.24 -22.81
C TRP A 849 26.55 -3.61 -22.73
N THR A 850 27.02 -4.48 -21.85
CA THR A 850 26.46 -5.83 -21.65
C THR A 850 26.18 -6.11 -20.18
N ARG A 851 25.38 -7.15 -19.92
CA ARG A 851 25.02 -7.57 -18.57
C ARG A 851 26.23 -7.99 -17.71
N GLU A 852 27.33 -8.39 -18.34
CA GLU A 852 28.60 -8.74 -17.68
C GLU A 852 29.24 -7.55 -16.96
N GLN A 853 29.04 -6.34 -17.48
CA GLN A 853 29.59 -5.13 -16.87
C GLN A 853 28.86 -4.75 -15.57
N PHE A 854 27.66 -5.30 -15.32
CA PHE A 854 26.87 -5.04 -14.13
C PHE A 854 26.71 -6.30 -13.25
N PRO A 855 27.78 -6.91 -12.74
CA PRO A 855 27.72 -8.23 -12.09
C PRO A 855 26.74 -8.33 -10.90
N ARG A 856 26.35 -7.21 -10.29
CA ARG A 856 25.43 -7.16 -9.14
C ARG A 856 23.99 -6.76 -9.46
N LEU A 857 23.66 -6.53 -10.73
CA LEU A 857 22.35 -6.01 -11.14
C LEU A 857 21.23 -7.01 -10.81
N GLU A 858 20.36 -6.70 -9.85
CA GLU A 858 19.16 -7.47 -9.54
C GLU A 858 17.92 -6.91 -10.24
N THR A 859 17.93 -5.62 -10.58
CA THR A 859 16.78 -4.91 -11.13
C THR A 859 17.16 -4.19 -12.43
N PHE A 860 16.40 -4.42 -13.50
CA PHE A 860 16.62 -3.77 -14.79
C PHE A 860 15.31 -3.21 -15.34
N GLY A 861 15.31 -1.96 -15.81
CA GLY A 861 14.14 -1.40 -16.46
C GLY A 861 14.41 -0.42 -17.59
N VAL A 862 13.48 -0.37 -18.53
CA VAL A 862 13.47 0.50 -19.70
C VAL A 862 12.11 1.18 -19.82
N MET A 863 12.08 2.51 -19.91
CA MET A 863 10.89 3.32 -20.10
C MET A 863 11.00 4.15 -21.38
N CYS A 864 10.05 3.98 -22.31
CA CYS A 864 10.04 4.71 -23.57
C CYS A 864 8.94 5.78 -23.55
N LYS A 865 9.27 7.06 -23.54
CA LYS A 865 8.22 8.10 -23.47
C LYS A 865 7.42 8.23 -24.77
N SER A 866 8.02 7.94 -25.92
CA SER A 866 7.32 7.93 -27.21
C SER A 866 6.78 6.53 -27.55
N ALA A 867 5.72 6.50 -28.36
CA ALA A 867 5.19 5.27 -28.95
C ALA A 867 6.05 4.75 -30.12
N GLN A 868 7.28 5.24 -30.31
CA GLN A 868 8.15 4.81 -31.41
C GLN A 868 8.52 3.33 -31.23
N ALA A 869 8.43 2.56 -32.32
CA ALA A 869 8.83 1.17 -32.32
C ALA A 869 10.34 1.04 -32.04
N ILE A 870 10.72 0.14 -31.15
CA ILE A 870 12.10 -0.22 -30.83
C ILE A 870 12.61 -1.17 -31.91
N GLY A 871 13.77 -0.86 -32.49
CA GLY A 871 14.38 -1.64 -33.58
C GLY A 871 14.83 -3.03 -33.13
N ALA A 872 15.05 -3.94 -34.09
CA ALA A 872 15.48 -5.31 -33.80
C ALA A 872 16.81 -5.38 -33.05
N ASP A 873 17.77 -4.52 -33.43
CA ASP A 873 19.07 -4.44 -32.75
C ASP A 873 18.90 -4.00 -31.28
N HIS A 874 18.04 -3.02 -31.02
CA HIS A 874 17.75 -2.55 -29.66
C HIS A 874 17.06 -3.61 -28.80
N VAL A 875 16.16 -4.41 -29.41
CA VAL A 875 15.55 -5.57 -28.74
C VAL A 875 16.62 -6.60 -28.35
N GLN A 876 17.57 -6.86 -29.24
CA GLN A 876 18.68 -7.79 -28.96
C GLN A 876 19.50 -7.30 -27.76
N TRP A 877 19.80 -6.01 -27.68
CA TRP A 877 20.48 -5.44 -26.51
C TRP A 877 19.67 -5.54 -25.21
N ILE A 878 18.36 -5.23 -25.25
CA ILE A 878 17.46 -5.42 -24.10
C ILE A 878 17.48 -6.88 -23.64
N THR A 879 17.48 -7.81 -24.60
CA THR A 879 17.52 -9.25 -24.35
C THR A 879 18.83 -9.67 -23.68
N GLU A 880 19.97 -9.19 -24.18
CA GLU A 880 21.29 -9.46 -23.59
C GLU A 880 21.41 -8.92 -22.16
N MET A 881 20.79 -7.75 -21.89
CA MET A 881 20.70 -7.20 -20.54
C MET A 881 19.84 -8.06 -19.60
N ILE A 882 18.78 -8.69 -20.12
CA ILE A 882 17.88 -9.54 -19.33
C ILE A 882 18.48 -10.94 -19.08
N SER A 883 19.05 -11.59 -20.10
CA SER A 883 19.43 -13.01 -20.02
C SER A 883 20.69 -13.28 -19.20
N GLY A 884 21.52 -12.27 -18.94
CA GLY A 884 22.85 -12.49 -18.36
C GLY A 884 23.81 -13.15 -19.34
N PRO A 885 25.11 -13.24 -18.98
CA PRO A 885 26.05 -14.06 -19.74
C PRO A 885 25.54 -15.49 -19.72
N GLN A 886 25.18 -16.02 -20.88
CA GLN A 886 24.93 -17.45 -21.00
C GLN A 886 26.22 -18.14 -20.60
N SER A 887 26.17 -18.95 -19.54
CA SER A 887 27.27 -19.81 -19.17
C SER A 887 27.49 -20.76 -20.33
N SER A 888 28.31 -20.34 -21.28
CA SER A 888 28.70 -21.15 -22.42
C SER A 888 29.39 -22.36 -21.80
N SER A 889 28.64 -23.45 -21.68
CA SER A 889 29.15 -24.71 -21.18
C SER A 889 30.34 -25.03 -22.06
N VAL A 890 31.54 -25.00 -21.47
CA VAL A 890 32.83 -25.18 -22.14
C VAL A 890 32.79 -26.46 -22.96
N ALA A 891 32.43 -26.33 -24.23
CA ALA A 891 32.53 -27.37 -25.22
C ALA A 891 33.92 -27.23 -25.86
N GLY A 892 34.88 -27.89 -25.22
CA GLY A 892 36.16 -28.35 -25.75
C GLY A 892 36.84 -27.51 -26.84
N SER A 893 37.76 -26.64 -26.43
CA SER A 893 38.98 -26.43 -27.22
C SER A 893 40.16 -26.30 -26.25
N LEU A 894 40.96 -27.38 -26.18
CA LEU A 894 42.26 -27.39 -25.52
C LEU A 894 43.27 -26.59 -26.35
N LEU A 895 44.30 -26.04 -25.66
CA LEU A 895 45.48 -25.28 -26.12
C LEU A 895 45.22 -23.75 -26.19
N SER A 896 45.87 -22.87 -25.42
CA SER A 896 47.24 -22.84 -24.88
C SER A 896 47.33 -21.92 -23.64
N PRO A 897 48.31 -22.09 -22.71
CA PRO A 897 48.40 -21.29 -21.50
C PRO A 897 49.38 -20.14 -21.68
N SER A 898 48.89 -18.91 -21.71
CA SER A 898 49.65 -17.68 -21.41
C SER A 898 48.64 -16.54 -21.31
N HIS A 899 48.28 -16.10 -20.10
CA HIS A 899 48.24 -14.69 -19.70
C HIS A 899 47.64 -14.53 -18.29
N THR A 900 48.46 -13.85 -17.47
CA THR A 900 48.16 -12.87 -16.42
C THR A 900 46.85 -13.01 -15.62
N LEU A 901 47.03 -13.30 -14.33
CA LEU A 901 46.05 -13.18 -13.24
C LEU A 901 45.27 -11.85 -13.33
N MET A 902 44.00 -11.95 -13.71
CA MET A 902 42.98 -10.91 -13.56
C MET A 902 41.97 -11.36 -12.48
N PRO A 903 41.25 -10.42 -11.85
CA PRO A 903 40.64 -10.60 -10.54
C PRO A 903 39.53 -11.65 -10.57
N THR A 904 39.36 -12.32 -9.43
CA THR A 904 38.30 -13.29 -9.12
C THR A 904 36.99 -12.95 -9.84
N GLU A 905 36.58 -13.82 -10.78
CA GLU A 905 35.29 -13.75 -11.48
C GLU A 905 34.17 -13.61 -10.44
N SER A 906 33.68 -12.38 -10.27
CA SER A 906 32.46 -12.14 -9.50
C SER A 906 31.31 -12.73 -10.29
N ALA A 907 30.73 -13.82 -9.80
CA ALA A 907 29.56 -14.45 -10.40
C ALA A 907 28.46 -13.39 -10.62
N VAL A 908 27.91 -13.35 -11.84
CA VAL A 908 26.79 -12.47 -12.17
C VAL A 908 25.56 -12.88 -11.36
N VAL A 909 25.03 -11.95 -10.56
CA VAL A 909 23.81 -12.16 -9.77
C VAL A 909 22.62 -12.24 -10.73
N PRO A 910 21.67 -13.18 -10.56
CA PRO A 910 20.50 -13.24 -11.43
C PRO A 910 19.55 -12.05 -11.20
N LEU A 911 18.87 -11.61 -12.26
CA LEU A 911 17.83 -10.59 -12.14
C LEU A 911 16.65 -11.12 -11.31
N ARG A 912 16.15 -10.23 -10.45
CA ARG A 912 14.94 -10.37 -9.65
C ARG A 912 13.81 -9.54 -10.20
N GLU A 913 14.10 -8.42 -10.87
CA GLU A 913 13.07 -7.51 -11.35
C GLU A 913 13.35 -7.03 -12.76
N VAL A 914 12.33 -7.09 -13.62
CA VAL A 914 12.37 -6.55 -14.98
C VAL A 914 11.17 -5.63 -15.20
N TRP A 915 11.43 -4.40 -15.63
CA TRP A 915 10.41 -3.39 -15.87
C TRP A 915 10.52 -2.80 -17.28
N LEU A 916 9.54 -3.07 -18.14
CA LEU A 916 9.42 -2.46 -19.46
C LEU A 916 8.17 -1.59 -19.48
N GLU A 917 8.36 -0.27 -19.55
CA GLU A 917 7.26 0.69 -19.62
C GLU A 917 7.22 1.37 -20.99
N ARG A 918 6.03 1.41 -21.59
CA ARG A 918 5.74 2.05 -22.89
C ARG A 918 6.65 1.58 -24.04
N ALA A 919 7.37 0.48 -23.86
CA ALA A 919 8.14 -0.16 -24.91
C ALA A 919 7.19 -0.65 -26.01
N ASN A 920 7.43 -0.21 -27.24
CA ASN A 920 6.70 -0.64 -28.42
C ASN A 920 7.59 -1.61 -29.22
N LEU A 921 7.40 -2.92 -29.04
CA LEU A 921 8.19 -3.95 -29.72
C LEU A 921 7.36 -4.64 -30.80
N THR A 922 8.00 -5.12 -31.86
CA THR A 922 7.33 -6.08 -32.77
C THR A 922 6.96 -7.36 -32.01
N PHE A 923 6.03 -8.16 -32.53
CA PHE A 923 5.68 -9.46 -31.92
C PHE A 923 6.92 -10.35 -31.75
N THR A 924 7.77 -10.43 -32.78
CA THR A 924 9.06 -11.14 -32.71
C THR A 924 9.97 -10.56 -31.64
N GLY A 925 9.93 -9.24 -31.42
CA GLY A 925 10.70 -8.60 -30.37
C GLY A 925 10.22 -8.98 -28.98
N TRP A 926 8.90 -9.02 -28.76
CA TRP A 926 8.31 -9.52 -27.52
C TRP A 926 8.62 -11.00 -27.27
N GLU A 927 8.57 -11.84 -28.30
CA GLU A 927 8.95 -13.25 -28.21
C GLU A 927 10.40 -13.41 -27.75
N THR A 928 11.32 -12.64 -28.31
CA THR A 928 12.75 -12.65 -27.92
C THR A 928 12.94 -12.19 -26.47
N VAL A 929 12.31 -11.09 -26.06
CA VAL A 929 12.36 -10.60 -24.67
C VAL A 929 11.79 -11.63 -23.69
N VAL A 930 10.63 -12.21 -24.00
CA VAL A 930 9.98 -13.22 -23.15
C VAL A 930 10.85 -14.47 -22.99
N ARG A 931 11.54 -14.90 -24.06
CA ARG A 931 12.49 -16.01 -24.01
C ARG A 931 13.71 -15.74 -23.16
N ALA A 932 14.12 -14.47 -23.07
CA ALA A 932 15.27 -14.06 -22.27
C ALA A 932 14.98 -14.06 -20.76
N LEU A 933 13.71 -13.95 -20.35
CA LEU A 933 13.33 -13.89 -18.94
C LEU A 933 13.59 -15.22 -18.22
N ASP A 934 14.47 -15.19 -17.23
CA ASP A 934 14.60 -16.31 -16.28
C ASP A 934 13.52 -16.23 -15.18
N LEU A 935 12.34 -16.77 -15.49
CA LEU A 935 11.19 -16.80 -14.58
C LEU A 935 11.43 -17.63 -13.30
N HIS A 936 12.55 -18.35 -13.16
CA HIS A 936 12.91 -19.05 -11.92
C HIS A 936 13.51 -18.09 -10.88
N THR A 937 14.21 -17.04 -11.33
CA THR A 937 14.87 -16.08 -10.44
C THR A 937 14.09 -14.80 -10.26
N LEU A 938 13.31 -14.42 -11.28
CA LEU A 938 12.51 -13.21 -11.26
C LEU A 938 11.41 -13.27 -10.18
N GLN A 939 11.33 -12.20 -9.39
CA GLN A 939 10.29 -11.92 -8.41
C GLN A 939 9.25 -10.94 -8.98
N THR A 940 9.68 -10.02 -9.84
CA THR A 940 8.83 -8.94 -10.36
C THR A 940 9.01 -8.82 -11.86
N VAL A 941 7.90 -8.86 -12.62
CA VAL A 941 7.88 -8.56 -14.06
C VAL A 941 6.77 -7.55 -14.33
N ILE A 942 7.13 -6.41 -14.90
CA ILE A 942 6.19 -5.31 -15.18
C ILE A 942 6.31 -4.91 -16.65
N PHE A 943 5.22 -5.12 -17.41
CA PHE A 943 5.01 -4.59 -18.75
C PHE A 943 3.89 -3.55 -18.69
N HIS A 944 4.23 -2.27 -18.50
CA HIS A 944 3.26 -1.20 -18.27
C HIS A 944 3.08 -0.34 -19.52
N LYS A 945 1.84 -0.09 -19.96
CA LYS A 945 1.55 0.77 -21.14
C LYS A 945 2.30 0.39 -22.42
N THR A 946 2.70 -0.86 -22.56
CA THR A 946 3.39 -1.40 -23.74
C THR A 946 2.38 -1.76 -24.84
N ASN A 947 2.87 -2.11 -26.03
CA ASN A 947 2.05 -2.73 -27.09
C ASN A 947 1.96 -4.26 -26.95
N PHE A 948 2.23 -4.81 -25.77
CA PHE A 948 2.18 -6.25 -25.50
C PHE A 948 0.75 -6.75 -25.69
N ASP A 949 0.52 -7.68 -26.61
CA ASP A 949 -0.83 -8.12 -27.01
C ASP A 949 -1.18 -9.53 -26.48
N LEU A 950 -2.31 -10.07 -26.94
CA LEU A 950 -2.76 -11.42 -26.56
C LEU A 950 -1.83 -12.52 -27.06
N ASP A 951 -1.15 -12.33 -28.19
CA ASP A 951 -0.20 -13.30 -28.70
C ASP A 951 1.09 -13.28 -27.87
N GLY A 952 1.54 -12.09 -27.45
CA GLY A 952 2.63 -11.91 -26.48
C GLY A 952 2.31 -12.57 -25.13
N LEU A 953 1.08 -12.43 -24.64
CA LEU A 953 0.64 -13.08 -23.40
C LEU A 953 0.62 -14.61 -23.51
N GLU A 954 0.20 -15.13 -24.65
CA GLU A 954 0.25 -16.57 -24.93
C GLU A 954 1.71 -17.07 -25.04
N CYS A 955 2.61 -16.29 -25.65
CA CYS A 955 4.04 -16.57 -25.67
C CYS A 955 4.63 -16.61 -24.25
N LEU A 956 4.29 -15.66 -23.37
CA LEU A 956 4.72 -15.66 -21.97
C LEU A 956 4.25 -16.93 -21.25
N LEU A 957 2.98 -17.30 -21.42
CA LEU A 957 2.43 -18.51 -20.83
C LEU A 957 3.14 -19.79 -21.33
N GLN A 958 3.54 -19.84 -22.60
CA GLN A 958 4.26 -20.98 -23.17
C GLN A 958 5.67 -21.13 -22.58
N HIS A 959 6.35 -20.02 -22.28
CA HIS A 959 7.71 -20.03 -21.71
C HIS A 959 7.72 -20.11 -20.17
N MET A 960 6.57 -19.93 -19.50
CA MET A 960 6.45 -20.20 -18.06
C MET A 960 6.76 -21.68 -17.74
N PRO A 961 7.64 -21.96 -16.75
CA PRO A 961 7.96 -23.31 -16.29
C PRO A 961 6.71 -24.15 -16.02
N LYS A 962 6.76 -25.45 -16.36
CA LYS A 962 5.64 -26.38 -16.11
C LYS A 962 5.48 -26.69 -14.62
N GLU A 963 6.57 -26.65 -13.86
CA GLU A 963 6.60 -26.98 -12.44
C GLU A 963 6.44 -25.70 -11.61
N THR A 964 5.28 -25.57 -10.97
CA THR A 964 4.89 -24.36 -10.23
C THR A 964 5.73 -24.10 -8.97
N LEU A 965 6.39 -25.13 -8.43
CA LEU A 965 7.18 -25.03 -7.20
C LEU A 965 8.52 -24.28 -7.37
N MET A 966 8.93 -23.99 -8.61
CA MET A 966 10.24 -23.42 -8.90
C MET A 966 10.21 -21.92 -9.25
N MET A 967 9.04 -21.31 -9.45
CA MET A 967 8.95 -19.89 -9.77
C MET A 967 8.98 -19.04 -8.50
N LYS A 968 9.86 -18.02 -8.48
CA LYS A 968 9.93 -17.01 -7.41
C LYS A 968 9.08 -15.76 -7.68
N LEU A 969 8.28 -15.78 -8.74
CA LEU A 969 7.51 -14.63 -9.21
C LEU A 969 6.43 -14.27 -8.19
N LYS A 970 6.61 -13.14 -7.51
CA LYS A 970 5.69 -12.55 -6.54
C LYS A 970 4.77 -11.52 -7.19
N TYR A 971 5.22 -10.85 -8.24
CA TYR A 971 4.48 -9.77 -8.87
C TYR A 971 4.57 -9.85 -10.40
N LEU A 972 3.43 -9.99 -11.06
CA LEU A 972 3.31 -9.94 -12.51
C LEU A 972 2.29 -8.87 -12.90
N TYR A 973 2.76 -7.78 -13.50
CA TYR A 973 1.90 -6.74 -14.05
C TYR A 973 2.07 -6.68 -15.56
N VAL A 974 1.01 -6.97 -16.31
CA VAL A 974 1.05 -6.93 -17.78
C VAL A 974 -0.13 -6.13 -18.30
N HIS A 975 0.19 -5.09 -19.07
CA HIS A 975 -0.77 -4.32 -19.83
C HIS A 975 -0.95 -4.94 -21.21
N VAL A 976 -2.15 -5.43 -21.50
CA VAL A 976 -2.48 -6.13 -22.75
C VAL A 976 -3.19 -5.19 -23.70
N ALA A 977 -2.53 -4.84 -24.80
CA ALA A 977 -3.07 -4.01 -25.87
C ALA A 977 -3.99 -4.80 -26.81
N GLY A 978 -4.86 -4.09 -27.55
CA GLY A 978 -5.64 -4.65 -28.65
C GLY A 978 -6.83 -5.53 -28.25
N VAL A 979 -7.33 -5.44 -27.02
CA VAL A 979 -8.47 -6.26 -26.53
C VAL A 979 -9.80 -5.61 -26.90
N ALA A 980 -10.11 -5.57 -28.20
CA ALA A 980 -11.30 -4.89 -28.70
C ALA A 980 -12.56 -5.80 -28.72
N SER A 981 -12.43 -7.05 -29.18
CA SER A 981 -13.60 -7.89 -29.44
C SER A 981 -14.05 -8.73 -28.24
N PRO A 982 -15.33 -9.16 -28.18
CA PRO A 982 -15.78 -10.14 -27.18
C PRO A 982 -15.02 -11.47 -27.23
N LYS A 983 -14.47 -11.84 -28.39
CA LYS A 983 -13.63 -13.04 -28.55
C LYS A 983 -12.27 -12.83 -27.88
N ASP A 984 -11.69 -11.65 -28.01
CA ASP A 984 -10.42 -11.26 -27.39
C ASP A 984 -10.54 -11.22 -25.87
N ARG A 985 -11.65 -10.67 -25.34
CA ARG A 985 -11.94 -10.70 -23.90
C ARG A 985 -12.03 -12.13 -23.37
N LYS A 986 -12.70 -13.04 -24.08
CA LYS A 986 -12.74 -14.47 -23.70
C LYS A 986 -11.36 -15.12 -23.75
N ARG A 987 -10.54 -14.78 -24.75
CA ARG A 987 -9.16 -15.28 -24.88
C ARG A 987 -8.29 -14.76 -23.74
N LEU A 988 -8.42 -13.49 -23.38
CA LEU A 988 -7.73 -12.87 -22.25
C LEU A 988 -8.06 -13.55 -20.93
N GLU A 989 -9.35 -13.76 -20.62
CA GLU A 989 -9.76 -14.42 -19.37
C GLU A 989 -9.25 -15.87 -19.29
N ARG A 990 -9.21 -16.58 -20.42
CA ARG A 990 -8.57 -17.91 -20.50
C ARG A 990 -7.08 -17.81 -20.15
N LEU A 991 -6.32 -16.95 -20.84
CA LEU A 991 -4.88 -16.79 -20.61
C LEU A 991 -4.56 -16.33 -19.19
N ARG A 992 -5.36 -15.40 -18.64
CA ARG A 992 -5.25 -14.92 -17.26
C ARG A 992 -5.45 -16.05 -16.25
N SER A 993 -6.45 -16.90 -16.47
CA SER A 993 -6.71 -18.07 -15.63
C SER A 993 -5.56 -19.09 -15.70
N GLU A 994 -5.03 -19.36 -16.89
CA GLU A 994 -3.92 -20.30 -17.10
C GLU A 994 -2.60 -19.79 -16.49
N ILE A 995 -2.28 -18.51 -16.64
CA ILE A 995 -1.11 -17.86 -16.02
C ILE A 995 -1.21 -17.93 -14.49
N ARG A 996 -2.36 -17.58 -13.92
CA ARG A 996 -2.60 -17.68 -12.46
C ARG A 996 -2.47 -19.11 -11.97
N ALA A 997 -3.00 -20.08 -12.73
CA ALA A 997 -2.90 -21.50 -12.40
C ALA A 997 -1.46 -22.02 -12.44
N LYS A 998 -0.56 -21.40 -13.22
CA LYS A 998 0.88 -21.70 -13.18
C LYS A 998 1.59 -21.00 -12.01
N ILE A 999 1.19 -19.79 -11.63
CA ILE A 999 1.95 -19.01 -10.66
C ILE A 999 1.82 -19.55 -9.21
N LYS A 1000 0.72 -20.22 -8.80
CA LYS A 1000 0.46 -20.99 -7.53
C LYS A 1000 1.11 -20.58 -6.18
N VAL A 1001 1.84 -19.49 -6.09
CA VAL A 1001 2.35 -18.93 -4.84
C VAL A 1001 1.17 -18.18 -4.22
N GLU A 1002 0.76 -18.58 -3.01
CA GLU A 1002 -0.41 -18.00 -2.32
C GLU A 1002 -0.31 -16.47 -2.16
N ASP A 1003 0.90 -15.92 -2.23
CA ASP A 1003 1.21 -14.49 -2.10
C ASP A 1003 1.53 -13.78 -3.44
N ALA A 1004 1.42 -14.45 -4.59
CA ALA A 1004 1.76 -13.80 -5.86
C ALA A 1004 0.61 -12.94 -6.40
N GLU A 1005 0.88 -11.66 -6.62
CA GLU A 1005 -0.08 -10.72 -7.20
C GLU A 1005 0.05 -10.68 -8.73
N VAL A 1006 -1.01 -11.12 -9.42
CA VAL A 1006 -1.06 -11.16 -10.89
C VAL A 1006 -2.10 -10.17 -11.41
N TYR A 1007 -1.60 -9.06 -11.97
CA TYR A 1007 -2.35 -7.98 -12.60
C TYR A 1007 -2.20 -8.05 -14.12
N ILE A 1008 -3.23 -8.53 -14.81
CA ILE A 1008 -3.29 -8.48 -16.27
C ILE A 1008 -4.41 -7.51 -16.60
N VAL A 1009 -4.05 -6.35 -17.14
CA VAL A 1009 -4.96 -5.22 -17.40
C VAL A 1009 -5.08 -5.04 -18.90
N ALA A 1010 -6.29 -5.05 -19.43
CA ALA A 1010 -6.53 -4.72 -20.84
C ALA A 1010 -6.79 -3.22 -21.00
N THR A 1011 -6.15 -2.58 -21.97
CA THR A 1011 -6.67 -1.33 -22.54
C THR A 1011 -7.70 -1.64 -23.59
N THR A 1012 -8.87 -1.06 -23.43
CA THR A 1012 -9.77 -0.80 -24.57
C THR A 1012 -9.44 0.60 -25.07
N ASP A 1013 -9.33 0.78 -26.39
CA ASP A 1013 -8.98 2.08 -27.01
C ASP A 1013 -9.93 3.25 -26.62
N ASP A 1014 -11.00 2.99 -25.86
CA ASP A 1014 -12.01 3.95 -25.42
C ASP A 1014 -11.87 4.49 -23.96
N VAL A 1015 -10.92 4.05 -23.11
CA VAL A 1015 -10.73 4.62 -21.74
C VAL A 1015 -9.29 4.61 -21.26
#